data_AF-A0A6J8DQ95-F1
#
_entry.id   AF-A0A6J8DQ95-F1
#
_cell.length_a   1.000
_cell.length_b   1.000
_cell.length_c   1.000
_cell.angle_alpha   90.00
_cell.angle_beta   90.00
_cell.angle_gamma   90.00
#
_symmetry.space_group_name_H-M   'P 1'
#
loop_
_entity.id
_entity.type
_entity.pdbx_description
1 polymer ?
#
loop_
_entity_poly.entity_id
_entity_poly.type
_entity_poly.pdbx_seq_one_letter_code
_entity_poly.pdbx_strand_id
1 'polypeptide(L)'
;MSDFESEESMEYESEMSEIDTDTDSDLEDETLNPGPWFPVLNTEEFYMPEMQEFRGNRFGPVTCNLGTRCNLGTVTLDIRPDDKPHEIFLSMLTEPENVENNVVDVLVKETNRYAEHRISMGNLKPRLRLHMWRPVCNEEMKAFLGLLLLMGIIQKPTLASYWETQDKLWLRRTPSFRSVMARDRFLAILSNLHANNNQTALPRDHQQYDPMYKVRPVIDVCNTAFRKNYSESDTGYTEHVQLYYGRRNRQQPYPHGVGYSVVTELIEPHYNKFHHVTTYSLFTSPKLTHDLLGNGTYSTGTVIAGRKGLPLSFKTLKTPKGTVSAKKQGNVLAIHWSDRRQFLYRSGQTLNVDIIRRGYKGYDSRPHLVMGILSVPQHNSFRETSRNTWIDTMIKMKNDLPFRITYKFLLDQATKDTLKENNIYQDILFLNITDTGRAFKFGKKLYTWIKYIHQNYPNALIGAKVDDDAFLCVPQIFERLNDVKSINLYYGWKHGTGKKVSKSVRIDEFFVVFGNTITTRISKRRYCQSTNCSKGMLIDTNYGGTSLGAWLSEYKDIDFQGDNGRMIQTSFGKRPFLNMKSIKSNLCEKKVVIHKTSVDGMQKLQNYNENNTSASKASSIGSVTGLSFTGKVVRTLHSTFEPKNMALAYHDNFTTCDNWAVVTTIFPPTKAIHAISKLSNWCLVIVADVITPSKINFVTNIIKGNKEKIKYLSVQEQQMLYPMLSAVIPFRHFGRKNIGYIYAIQHKAKIIWDFDDDNEGIVDLSDFDSVKYSVSCREMGTNLFNPYPYFVQPHIRVWPRGFPLQSIKDKRTFPEVCEIDKRINLGVIQSLANGQADVDAIYRLTHDFPFNFTAERYIVLPKNKYAPFNAQATMWFPHAFMYLALPLSVNGRVSDIWRSYIADFFFHRTGLSLVFAKAYVNHQRTAHTIIADFNGEFSLYEKSLQLVDLLSNSSFDSMKEAYVSLYQRDFIDDKDLTFIIAWTKTFLYITQKNKY
;
A
#
# COMPACT_ATOMS: atom_id res chain seq x y z
N MET A 1 -32.32 39.37 -2.37
CA MET A 1 -31.86 40.52 -3.17
C MET A 1 -30.44 40.18 -3.64
N SER A 2 -30.30 39.21 -4.53
CA SER A 2 -30.42 39.30 -6.01
C SER A 2 -29.29 40.15 -6.60
N ASP A 3 -28.47 39.50 -7.43
CA ASP A 3 -27.34 40.01 -8.24
C ASP A 3 -25.93 39.62 -7.76
N PHE A 4 -25.66 38.31 -7.70
CA PHE A 4 -24.30 37.73 -7.78
C PHE A 4 -24.35 36.39 -8.54
N GLU A 5 -24.80 36.43 -9.79
CA GLU A 5 -24.56 35.38 -10.78
C GLU A 5 -23.77 35.99 -11.95
N SER A 6 -22.43 35.90 -11.88
CA SER A 6 -21.50 35.83 -13.03
C SER A 6 -20.07 36.15 -12.57
N GLU A 7 -19.43 35.24 -11.84
CA GLU A 7 -17.96 35.18 -11.78
C GLU A 7 -17.57 33.72 -12.01
N GLU A 8 -16.88 33.50 -13.14
CA GLU A 8 -16.34 32.23 -13.59
C GLU A 8 -15.60 31.53 -12.45
N SER A 9 -16.16 30.40 -12.01
CA SER A 9 -15.48 29.40 -11.23
C SER A 9 -14.33 28.83 -12.07
N MET A 10 -13.11 29.27 -11.82
CA MET A 10 -11.92 28.47 -12.14
C MET A 10 -11.92 27.25 -11.20
N GLU A 11 -12.68 26.23 -11.58
CA GLU A 11 -12.50 24.87 -11.10
C GLU A 11 -11.13 24.39 -11.60
N TYR A 12 -10.22 24.12 -10.68
CA TYR A 12 -9.12 23.20 -10.96
C TYR A 12 -9.71 21.79 -10.98
N GLU A 13 -10.41 21.46 -12.06
CA GLU A 13 -10.54 20.07 -12.48
C GLU A 13 -9.15 19.63 -12.93
N SER A 14 -8.58 18.64 -12.26
CA SER A 14 -7.55 17.81 -12.87
C SER A 14 -8.24 16.88 -13.89
N GLU A 15 -8.78 17.47 -14.95
CA GLU A 15 -9.02 16.76 -16.20
C GLU A 15 -7.64 16.49 -16.82
N MET A 16 -7.04 15.38 -16.41
CA MET A 16 -6.21 14.63 -17.35
C MET A 16 -7.17 13.75 -18.14
N SER A 17 -8.06 14.43 -18.90
CA SER A 17 -8.97 13.84 -19.85
C SER A 17 -8.13 13.17 -20.93
N GLU A 18 -8.44 11.90 -21.16
CA GLU A 18 -8.25 11.14 -22.40
C GLU A 18 -7.40 11.85 -23.45
N ILE A 19 -6.10 11.48 -23.52
CA ILE A 19 -5.39 11.58 -24.79
C ILE A 19 -6.20 10.68 -25.74
N ASP A 20 -6.90 11.31 -26.68
CA ASP A 20 -7.58 10.64 -27.80
C ASP A 20 -6.71 9.51 -28.33
N THR A 21 -7.09 8.27 -28.03
CA THR A 21 -6.51 7.07 -28.64
C THR A 21 -7.13 6.80 -30.01
N ASP A 22 -7.61 7.84 -30.68
CA ASP A 22 -8.13 7.74 -32.04
C ASP A 22 -6.95 7.56 -33.00
N THR A 23 -6.76 6.28 -33.36
CA THR A 23 -6.27 5.82 -34.66
C THR A 23 -5.15 6.67 -35.29
N ASP A 24 -3.98 6.73 -34.66
CA ASP A 24 -2.75 6.93 -35.43
C ASP A 24 -2.54 5.63 -36.23
N SER A 25 -3.17 5.59 -37.40
CA SER A 25 -2.73 4.76 -38.51
C SER A 25 -1.31 5.20 -38.84
N ASP A 26 -0.32 4.54 -38.23
CA ASP A 26 1.07 4.63 -38.64
C ASP A 26 1.13 4.19 -40.12
N LEU A 27 0.98 5.15 -41.03
CA LEU A 27 1.62 5.10 -42.33
C LEU A 27 3.12 5.14 -42.03
N GLU A 28 3.88 4.32 -42.77
CA GLU A 28 5.34 4.38 -42.94
C GLU A 28 6.13 3.11 -42.54
N ASP A 29 6.43 2.40 -43.63
CA ASP A 29 7.71 1.86 -44.08
C ASP A 29 7.99 0.34 -43.93
N GLU A 30 8.30 -0.28 -45.07
CA GLU A 30 8.49 -1.71 -45.30
C GLU A 30 9.97 -2.14 -45.18
N THR A 31 10.85 -1.25 -44.72
CA THR A 31 12.31 -1.40 -44.88
C THR A 31 13.04 -2.08 -43.72
N LEU A 32 12.39 -2.33 -42.58
CA LEU A 32 13.01 -3.08 -41.48
C LEU A 32 12.86 -4.60 -41.69
N ASN A 33 13.92 -5.22 -42.20
CA ASN A 33 14.09 -6.67 -42.17
C ASN A 33 15.30 -7.05 -41.27
N PRO A 34 15.16 -7.02 -39.93
CA PRO A 34 16.29 -7.16 -39.00
C PRO A 34 16.73 -8.63 -38.78
N GLY A 35 16.42 -9.54 -39.72
CA GLY A 35 16.68 -10.98 -39.59
C GLY A 35 15.65 -11.72 -38.73
N PRO A 36 15.74 -13.05 -38.58
CA PRO A 36 14.75 -13.84 -37.83
C PRO A 36 14.89 -13.69 -36.30
N TRP A 37 13.78 -13.84 -35.58
CA TRP A 37 13.75 -13.90 -34.12
C TRP A 37 14.17 -15.30 -33.62
N PHE A 38 15.11 -15.35 -32.69
CA PHE A 38 15.59 -16.60 -32.09
C PHE A 38 15.02 -16.81 -30.67
N PRO A 39 14.62 -18.05 -30.31
CA PRO A 39 14.23 -18.39 -28.94
C PRO A 39 15.46 -18.39 -28.01
N VAL A 40 15.26 -17.97 -26.76
CA VAL A 40 16.28 -18.04 -25.71
C VAL A 40 16.10 -19.38 -24.96
N LEU A 41 17.07 -20.28 -25.06
CA LEU A 41 16.93 -21.72 -24.72
C LEU A 41 17.00 -22.07 -23.21
N ASN A 42 17.34 -21.13 -22.32
CA ASN A 42 17.29 -21.34 -20.86
C ASN A 42 16.14 -20.53 -20.25
N THR A 43 15.03 -21.18 -19.93
CA THR A 43 13.82 -20.55 -19.34
C THR A 43 13.77 -20.51 -17.82
N GLU A 44 14.85 -20.93 -17.16
CA GLU A 44 14.91 -21.00 -15.69
C GLU A 44 15.60 -19.79 -15.02
N GLU A 45 16.19 -18.85 -15.78
CA GLU A 45 16.86 -17.64 -15.26
C GLU A 45 16.46 -16.41 -16.15
N PHE A 46 15.62 -15.48 -15.63
CA PHE A 46 14.99 -14.34 -16.31
C PHE A 46 14.63 -13.13 -15.39
N TYR A 47 15.39 -12.02 -15.51
CA TYR A 47 15.17 -10.74 -14.78
C TYR A 47 14.58 -9.67 -15.71
N MET A 48 13.75 -8.78 -15.17
CA MET A 48 13.47 -7.46 -15.75
C MET A 48 14.05 -6.38 -14.81
N PRO A 49 14.77 -5.36 -15.32
CA PRO A 49 14.96 -4.14 -14.55
C PRO A 49 13.58 -3.54 -14.22
N GLU A 50 13.45 -2.93 -13.05
CA GLU A 50 12.23 -2.27 -12.62
C GLU A 50 11.72 -1.29 -13.67
N MET A 51 10.57 -1.57 -14.28
CA MET A 51 9.63 -0.49 -14.60
C MET A 51 8.66 -0.41 -13.43
N GLN A 52 8.94 0.54 -12.56
CA GLN A 52 7.98 0.99 -11.56
C GLN A 52 6.74 1.51 -12.33
N GLU A 53 5.54 1.19 -11.85
CA GLU A 53 4.35 1.92 -12.27
C GLU A 53 4.62 3.41 -12.04
N PHE A 54 4.76 4.23 -13.09
CA PHE A 54 4.60 5.67 -12.89
C PHE A 54 3.11 5.92 -12.60
N ARG A 55 2.81 5.96 -11.32
CA ARG A 55 1.93 6.99 -10.80
C ARG A 55 2.87 7.99 -10.15
N GLY A 56 2.69 9.27 -10.47
CA GLY A 56 3.66 10.33 -10.19
C GLY A 56 4.34 10.24 -8.82
N ASN A 57 5.63 10.59 -8.85
CA ASN A 57 6.54 10.90 -7.74
C ASN A 57 7.47 9.78 -7.26
N ARG A 58 8.69 9.85 -7.81
CA ARG A 58 10.01 9.31 -7.41
C ARG A 58 10.52 8.10 -8.19
N PHE A 59 11.60 8.32 -8.95
CA PHE A 59 12.49 7.30 -9.51
C PHE A 59 13.64 6.98 -8.54
N GLY A 60 14.11 5.74 -8.57
CA GLY A 60 15.47 5.34 -8.17
C GLY A 60 16.19 4.71 -9.37
N PRO A 61 17.53 4.60 -9.36
CA PRO A 61 18.32 4.25 -10.54
C PRO A 61 18.18 2.78 -10.98
N VAL A 62 18.23 2.58 -12.30
CA VAL A 62 18.59 1.30 -12.93
C VAL A 62 20.11 1.30 -13.09
N THR A 63 20.80 0.43 -12.34
CA THR A 63 22.26 0.26 -12.44
C THR A 63 22.66 -0.33 -13.79
N CYS A 64 23.44 0.42 -14.58
CA CYS A 64 24.24 -0.13 -15.68
C CYS A 64 25.43 -0.90 -15.09
N ASN A 65 25.37 -2.23 -15.11
CA ASN A 65 26.55 -3.08 -14.95
C ASN A 65 27.28 -3.19 -16.30
N LEU A 66 28.01 -2.15 -16.69
CA LEU A 66 29.10 -2.25 -17.66
C LEU A 66 30.34 -1.63 -17.02
N GLY A 67 31.38 -2.43 -16.87
CA GLY A 67 32.62 -2.11 -16.16
C GLY A 67 33.53 -1.10 -16.86
N THR A 68 33.00 0.01 -17.34
CA THR A 68 33.78 1.14 -17.86
C THR A 68 33.28 2.43 -17.22
N ARG A 69 34.12 3.01 -16.36
CA ARG A 69 33.93 4.36 -15.83
C ARG A 69 33.86 5.36 -17.00
N CYS A 70 32.67 5.83 -17.33
CA CYS A 70 32.54 7.11 -18.02
C CYS A 70 32.78 8.21 -16.99
N ASN A 71 34.03 8.66 -16.85
CA ASN A 71 34.34 9.98 -16.29
C ASN A 71 33.88 11.02 -17.31
N LEU A 72 32.59 11.31 -17.37
CA LEU A 72 32.10 12.55 -17.97
C LEU A 72 31.95 13.53 -16.82
N GLY A 73 32.73 14.61 -16.85
CA GLY A 73 32.83 15.59 -15.77
C GLY A 73 31.45 16.07 -15.33
N THR A 74 31.02 15.60 -14.18
CA THR A 74 29.81 16.07 -13.51
C THR A 74 30.11 17.46 -12.97
N VAL A 75 29.44 18.47 -13.53
CA VAL A 75 29.31 19.76 -12.86
C VAL A 75 28.23 19.56 -11.79
N THR A 76 28.61 19.04 -10.63
CA THR A 76 27.72 19.03 -9.46
C THR A 76 27.80 20.40 -8.81
N LEU A 77 26.66 21.06 -8.64
CA LEU A 77 26.53 22.10 -7.61
C LEU A 77 26.99 21.49 -6.29
N ASP A 78 28.00 22.09 -5.68
CA ASP A 78 28.51 21.74 -4.36
C ASP A 78 27.48 22.21 -3.32
N ILE A 79 26.36 21.47 -3.20
CA ILE A 79 25.33 21.74 -2.19
C ILE A 79 25.95 21.44 -0.83
N ARG A 80 26.22 22.50 -0.08
CA ARG A 80 26.83 22.40 1.24
C ARG A 80 25.75 22.09 2.28
N PRO A 81 26.10 21.43 3.39
CA PRO A 81 25.16 21.16 4.48
C PRO A 81 24.48 22.41 5.06
N ASP A 82 25.07 23.59 4.86
CA ASP A 82 24.60 24.87 5.36
C ASP A 82 23.73 25.65 4.34
N ASP A 83 23.60 25.16 3.10
CA ASP A 83 22.82 25.84 2.06
C ASP A 83 21.33 25.81 2.40
N LYS A 84 20.67 26.96 2.31
CA LYS A 84 19.26 27.03 2.68
C LYS A 84 18.39 26.49 1.54
N PRO A 85 17.34 25.70 1.82
CA PRO A 85 16.50 25.12 0.78
C PRO A 85 15.91 26.13 -0.23
N HIS A 86 15.65 27.36 0.21
CA HIS A 86 15.13 28.41 -0.69
C HIS A 86 16.22 28.98 -1.64
N GLU A 87 17.49 28.96 -1.23
CA GLU A 87 18.61 29.41 -2.08
C GLU A 87 18.82 28.42 -3.23
N ILE A 88 18.73 27.12 -2.93
CA ILE A 88 18.75 26.03 -3.94
C ILE A 88 17.53 26.11 -4.86
N PHE A 89 16.35 26.38 -4.33
CA PHE A 89 15.15 26.55 -5.16
C PHE A 89 15.28 27.74 -6.11
N LEU A 90 15.83 28.88 -5.65
CA LEU A 90 16.03 30.05 -6.50
C LEU A 90 17.14 29.84 -7.55
N SER A 91 18.17 29.04 -7.26
CA SER A 91 19.19 28.69 -8.25
C SER A 91 18.64 27.84 -9.40
N MET A 92 17.57 27.07 -9.17
CA MET A 92 16.84 26.34 -10.22
C MET A 92 16.00 27.25 -11.12
N LEU A 93 15.77 28.50 -10.70
CA LEU A 93 14.96 29.49 -11.40
C LEU A 93 15.80 30.65 -11.98
N THR A 94 17.13 30.51 -11.98
CA THR A 94 18.07 31.56 -12.38
C THR A 94 19.03 31.03 -13.42
N GLU A 95 19.28 31.78 -14.49
CA GLU A 95 20.28 31.39 -15.48
C GLU A 95 21.70 31.45 -14.87
N PRO A 96 22.53 30.40 -15.01
CA PRO A 96 23.83 30.37 -14.34
C PRO A 96 24.87 31.36 -14.89
N GLU A 97 24.67 31.90 -16.09
CA GLU A 97 25.60 32.86 -16.74
C GLU A 97 25.12 34.31 -16.63
N ASN A 98 23.85 34.53 -16.28
CA ASN A 98 23.26 35.85 -16.14
C ASN A 98 22.33 35.87 -14.93
N VAL A 99 22.86 36.28 -13.78
CA VAL A 99 22.11 36.34 -12.52
C VAL A 99 20.95 37.36 -12.60
N GLU A 100 21.03 38.34 -13.50
CA GLU A 100 19.95 39.29 -13.79
C GLU A 100 18.82 38.69 -14.64
N ASN A 101 19.03 37.50 -15.21
CA ASN A 101 17.99 36.77 -15.96
C ASN A 101 17.49 35.57 -15.13
N ASN A 102 16.46 35.82 -14.32
CA ASN A 102 15.79 34.80 -13.54
C ASN A 102 14.27 34.86 -13.72
N VAL A 103 13.59 33.75 -13.42
CA VAL A 103 12.14 33.61 -13.58
C VAL A 103 11.39 34.66 -12.76
N VAL A 104 11.90 35.07 -11.59
CA VAL A 104 11.23 36.07 -10.75
C VAL A 104 11.21 37.43 -11.43
N ASP A 105 12.32 37.86 -12.03
CA ASP A 105 12.42 39.12 -12.75
C ASP A 105 11.54 39.13 -14.00
N VAL A 106 11.51 38.03 -14.75
CA VAL A 106 10.62 37.85 -15.90
C VAL A 106 9.15 37.98 -15.48
N LEU A 107 8.75 37.28 -14.41
CA LEU A 107 7.38 37.32 -13.91
C LEU A 107 7.02 38.71 -13.40
N VAL A 108 7.91 39.40 -12.67
CA VAL A 108 7.67 40.75 -12.16
C VAL A 108 7.47 41.73 -13.31
N LYS A 109 8.40 41.74 -14.28
CA LYS A 109 8.37 42.65 -15.42
C LYS A 109 7.11 42.48 -16.25
N GLU A 110 6.79 41.25 -16.64
CA GLU A 110 5.68 40.99 -17.55
C GLU A 110 4.31 41.02 -16.86
N THR A 111 4.23 40.66 -15.57
CA THR A 111 3.01 40.85 -14.76
C THR A 111 2.66 42.33 -14.58
N ASN A 112 3.67 43.17 -14.28
CA ASN A 112 3.46 44.62 -14.17
C ASN A 112 3.06 45.23 -15.50
N ARG A 113 3.76 44.88 -16.59
CA ARG A 113 3.42 45.32 -17.95
C ARG A 113 1.98 44.98 -18.32
N TYR A 114 1.55 43.74 -18.06
CA TYR A 114 0.19 43.31 -18.39
C TYR A 114 -0.87 44.06 -17.58
N ALA A 115 -0.63 44.27 -16.29
CA ALA A 115 -1.54 45.02 -15.44
C ALA A 115 -1.64 46.49 -15.89
N GLU A 116 -0.53 47.15 -16.19
CA GLU A 116 -0.49 48.51 -16.74
C GLU A 116 -1.24 48.61 -18.06
N HIS A 117 -1.04 47.64 -18.95
CA HIS A 117 -1.75 47.59 -20.22
C HIS A 117 -3.28 47.47 -20.01
N ARG A 118 -3.72 46.60 -19.11
CA ARG A 118 -5.16 46.47 -18.78
C ARG A 118 -5.75 47.75 -18.17
N ILE A 119 -4.98 48.47 -17.37
CA ILE A 119 -5.37 49.77 -16.81
C ILE A 119 -5.51 50.81 -17.93
N SER A 120 -4.55 50.83 -18.87
CA SER A 120 -4.55 51.77 -19.99
C SER A 120 -5.71 51.55 -20.98
N MET A 121 -6.25 50.33 -21.08
CA MET A 121 -7.36 50.02 -21.99
C MET A 121 -8.75 50.49 -21.50
N GLY A 122 -8.88 51.05 -20.29
CA GLY A 122 -10.08 51.75 -19.82
C GLY A 122 -11.37 50.92 -19.58
N ASN A 123 -11.47 49.70 -20.12
CA ASN A 123 -12.65 48.82 -20.01
C ASN A 123 -12.64 47.94 -18.74
N LEU A 124 -12.40 48.54 -17.57
CA LEU A 124 -12.39 47.82 -16.30
C LEU A 124 -13.78 47.83 -15.65
N LYS A 125 -14.35 46.64 -15.40
CA LYS A 125 -15.55 46.51 -14.56
C LYS A 125 -15.34 47.25 -13.22
N PRO A 126 -16.35 47.96 -12.67
CA PRO A 126 -16.21 48.82 -11.48
C PRO A 126 -15.66 48.13 -10.22
N ARG A 127 -15.84 46.81 -10.10
CA ARG A 127 -15.40 46.00 -8.94
C ARG A 127 -14.10 45.23 -9.16
N LEU A 128 -13.40 45.43 -10.29
CA LEU A 128 -12.14 44.74 -10.53
C LEU A 128 -11.09 45.18 -9.51
N ARG A 129 -10.46 44.20 -8.86
CA ARG A 129 -9.35 44.41 -7.91
C ARG A 129 -8.14 45.13 -8.54
N LEU A 130 -8.11 45.24 -9.87
CA LEU A 130 -7.13 45.99 -10.65
C LEU A 130 -7.15 47.52 -10.36
N HIS A 131 -8.26 48.07 -9.86
CA HIS A 131 -8.31 49.47 -9.42
C HIS A 131 -7.38 49.77 -8.23
N MET A 132 -7.00 48.76 -7.45
CA MET A 132 -6.00 48.87 -6.36
C MET A 132 -4.63 48.30 -6.77
N TRP A 133 -4.37 48.18 -8.08
CA TRP A 133 -3.10 47.65 -8.55
C TRP A 133 -1.95 48.58 -8.16
N ARG A 134 -0.90 47.97 -7.61
CA ARG A 134 0.42 48.56 -7.46
C ARG A 134 1.44 47.60 -8.06
N PRO A 135 2.53 48.10 -8.67
CA PRO A 135 3.59 47.25 -9.21
C PRO A 135 4.06 46.24 -8.16
N VAL A 136 4.24 44.99 -8.60
CA VAL A 136 4.80 43.89 -7.80
C VAL A 136 6.32 44.02 -7.84
N CYS A 137 6.98 43.83 -6.70
CA CYS A 137 8.45 43.74 -6.63
C CYS A 137 8.92 42.29 -6.47
N ASN A 138 10.23 42.06 -6.61
CA ASN A 138 10.82 40.72 -6.50
C ASN A 138 10.49 40.02 -5.16
N GLU A 139 10.52 40.76 -4.06
CA GLU A 139 10.20 40.19 -2.74
C GLU A 139 8.72 39.80 -2.62
N GLU A 140 7.80 40.60 -3.15
CA GLU A 140 6.38 40.23 -3.21
C GLU A 140 6.13 39.02 -4.12
N MET A 141 6.84 38.93 -5.25
CA MET A 141 6.72 37.78 -6.16
C MET A 141 7.28 36.50 -5.54
N LYS A 142 8.42 36.56 -4.84
CA LYS A 142 8.95 35.43 -4.05
C LYS A 142 7.96 34.98 -2.98
N ALA A 143 7.35 35.92 -2.25
CA ALA A 143 6.32 35.62 -1.26
C ALA A 143 5.09 34.96 -1.90
N PHE A 144 4.64 35.44 -3.06
CA PHE A 144 3.54 34.87 -3.83
C PHE A 144 3.84 33.42 -4.27
N LEU A 145 5.02 33.16 -4.83
CA LEU A 145 5.47 31.81 -5.21
C LEU A 145 5.59 30.90 -3.98
N GLY A 146 6.10 31.41 -2.86
CA GLY A 146 6.18 30.69 -1.59
C GLY A 146 4.79 30.28 -1.07
N LEU A 147 3.78 31.15 -1.21
CA LEU A 147 2.40 30.79 -0.89
C LEU A 147 1.85 29.72 -1.83
N LEU A 148 2.12 29.77 -3.14
CA LEU A 148 1.71 28.71 -4.08
C LEU A 148 2.32 27.36 -3.72
N LEU A 149 3.61 27.33 -3.37
CA LEU A 149 4.27 26.12 -2.88
C LEU A 149 3.61 25.59 -1.60
N LEU A 150 3.28 26.49 -0.66
CA LEU A 150 2.61 26.12 0.59
C LEU A 150 1.17 25.60 0.35
N MET A 151 0.45 26.10 -0.67
CA MET A 151 -0.86 25.57 -1.06
C MET A 151 -0.76 24.14 -1.62
N GLY A 152 0.37 23.77 -2.24
CA GLY A 152 0.65 22.40 -2.64
C GLY A 152 0.79 21.44 -1.46
N ILE A 153 1.28 21.93 -0.32
CA ILE A 153 1.46 21.15 0.93
C ILE A 153 0.16 21.15 1.76
N ILE A 154 -0.46 22.31 1.93
CA ILE A 154 -1.67 22.49 2.74
C ILE A 154 -2.85 22.69 1.79
N GLN A 155 -3.48 21.61 1.35
CA GLN A 155 -4.64 21.72 0.46
C GLN A 155 -5.91 22.13 1.22
N LYS A 156 -6.62 23.15 0.72
CA LYS A 156 -7.91 23.59 1.26
C LYS A 156 -9.02 23.56 0.20
N PRO A 157 -10.30 23.42 0.62
CA PRO A 157 -11.41 23.27 -0.30
C PRO A 157 -11.61 24.41 -1.30
N THR A 158 -11.25 25.64 -0.92
CA THR A 158 -11.38 26.83 -1.79
C THR A 158 -10.21 27.78 -1.57
N LEU A 159 -9.89 28.60 -2.58
CA LEU A 159 -8.84 29.61 -2.47
C LEU A 159 -9.10 30.62 -1.34
N ALA A 160 -10.36 30.96 -1.08
CA ALA A 160 -10.73 31.82 0.03
C ALA A 160 -10.42 31.22 1.41
N SER A 161 -10.50 29.88 1.54
CA SER A 161 -10.28 29.17 2.81
C SER A 161 -8.87 29.34 3.36
N TYR A 162 -7.89 29.69 2.52
CA TYR A 162 -6.50 29.96 2.94
C TYR A 162 -6.39 31.23 3.80
N TRP A 163 -7.32 32.17 3.63
CA TRP A 163 -7.39 33.42 4.39
C TRP A 163 -8.56 33.42 5.38
N GLU A 164 -9.01 32.25 5.84
CA GLU A 164 -10.10 32.14 6.82
C GLU A 164 -9.74 32.82 8.16
N THR A 165 -10.67 33.61 8.69
CA THR A 165 -10.49 34.43 9.89
C THR A 165 -11.55 34.17 10.95
N GLN A 166 -12.58 33.38 10.67
CA GLN A 166 -13.64 33.13 11.63
C GLN A 166 -13.18 32.20 12.77
N ASP A 167 -13.36 32.63 14.02
CA ASP A 167 -13.04 31.81 15.20
C ASP A 167 -13.85 30.50 15.24
N LYS A 168 -15.10 30.54 14.77
CA LYS A 168 -15.97 29.34 14.67
C LYS A 168 -15.44 28.29 13.69
N LEU A 169 -14.53 28.65 12.79
CA LEU A 169 -13.88 27.76 11.83
C LEU A 169 -12.39 27.56 12.17
N TRP A 170 -12.02 27.56 13.46
CA TRP A 170 -10.63 27.50 13.92
C TRP A 170 -9.81 26.34 13.31
N LEU A 171 -10.43 25.18 13.06
CA LEU A 171 -9.79 24.04 12.38
C LEU A 171 -9.35 24.33 10.94
N ARG A 172 -9.96 25.34 10.29
CA ARG A 172 -9.63 25.77 8.93
C ARG A 172 -8.65 26.94 8.91
N ARG A 173 -8.34 27.57 10.04
CA ARG A 173 -7.40 28.69 10.10
C ARG A 173 -5.99 28.23 9.73
N THR A 174 -5.32 29.02 8.90
CA THR A 174 -3.90 28.82 8.60
C THR A 174 -3.23 30.18 8.60
N PRO A 175 -2.91 30.71 9.80
CA PRO A 175 -2.49 32.10 9.99
C PRO A 175 -1.33 32.53 9.08
N SER A 176 -0.44 31.59 8.76
CA SER A 176 0.74 31.81 7.91
C SER A 176 0.43 32.41 6.53
N PHE A 177 -0.71 32.10 5.91
CA PHE A 177 -1.06 32.67 4.60
C PHE A 177 -1.37 34.16 4.70
N ARG A 178 -2.18 34.56 5.69
CA ARG A 178 -2.55 35.96 5.92
C ARG A 178 -1.39 36.78 6.46
N SER A 179 -0.49 36.18 7.25
CA SER A 179 0.68 36.89 7.79
C SER A 179 1.71 37.24 6.71
N VAL A 180 1.74 36.50 5.59
CA VAL A 180 2.66 36.73 4.47
C VAL A 180 2.09 37.70 3.46
N MET A 181 0.86 37.49 2.99
CA MET A 181 0.23 38.35 1.99
C MET A 181 -1.28 38.45 2.23
N ALA A 182 -1.87 39.64 2.03
CA ALA A 182 -3.31 39.81 2.11
C ALA A 182 -4.00 39.07 0.94
N ARG A 183 -5.18 38.48 1.21
CA ARG A 183 -5.99 37.73 0.22
C ARG A 183 -6.15 38.51 -1.09
N ASP A 184 -6.56 39.77 -0.99
CA ASP A 184 -6.89 40.56 -2.17
C ASP A 184 -5.64 40.94 -2.97
N ARG A 185 -4.48 41.10 -2.32
CA ARG A 185 -3.18 41.28 -3.00
C ARG A 185 -2.78 40.01 -3.74
N PHE A 186 -2.91 38.84 -3.10
CA PHE A 186 -2.63 37.55 -3.74
C PHE A 186 -3.51 37.34 -4.99
N LEU A 187 -4.81 37.59 -4.88
CA LEU A 187 -5.75 37.46 -6.00
C LEU A 187 -5.47 38.47 -7.11
N ALA A 188 -5.08 39.71 -6.77
CA ALA A 188 -4.69 40.71 -7.77
C ALA A 188 -3.46 40.26 -8.57
N ILE A 189 -2.43 39.73 -7.90
CA ILE A 189 -1.24 39.17 -8.56
C ILE A 189 -1.62 37.97 -9.42
N LEU A 190 -2.37 37.01 -8.87
CA LEU A 190 -2.82 35.81 -9.58
C LEU A 190 -3.57 36.16 -10.88
N SER A 191 -4.46 37.15 -10.83
CA SER A 191 -5.27 37.56 -11.99
C SER A 191 -4.49 38.31 -13.09
N ASN A 192 -3.25 38.70 -12.82
CA ASN A 192 -2.40 39.42 -13.79
C ASN A 192 -1.07 38.72 -14.05
N LEU A 193 -0.84 37.53 -13.48
CA LEU A 193 0.42 36.79 -13.61
C LEU A 193 0.75 36.51 -15.08
N HIS A 194 1.87 37.06 -15.56
CA HIS A 194 2.34 36.90 -16.93
C HIS A 194 3.84 36.61 -16.97
N ALA A 195 4.24 35.86 -18.00
CA ALA A 195 5.62 35.41 -18.23
C ALA A 195 6.19 35.86 -19.59
N ASN A 196 5.39 36.51 -20.42
CA ASN A 196 5.83 37.08 -21.70
C ASN A 196 4.94 38.26 -22.12
N ASN A 197 5.44 39.08 -23.04
CA ASN A 197 4.72 40.24 -23.56
C ASN A 197 3.67 39.82 -24.60
N ASN A 198 2.39 39.91 -24.24
CA ASN A 198 1.29 39.55 -25.13
C ASN A 198 1.21 40.41 -26.41
N GLN A 199 1.78 41.62 -26.43
CA GLN A 199 1.71 42.51 -27.60
C GLN A 199 2.59 42.04 -28.76
N THR A 200 3.62 41.26 -28.46
CA THR A 200 4.57 40.70 -29.44
C THR A 200 4.23 39.27 -29.86
N ALA A 201 3.08 38.75 -29.43
CA ALA A 201 2.62 37.42 -29.81
C ALA A 201 2.20 37.39 -31.28
N LEU A 202 2.81 36.51 -32.05
CA LEU A 202 2.43 36.28 -33.45
C LEU A 202 1.04 35.61 -33.52
N PRO A 203 0.25 35.89 -34.58
CA PRO A 203 -1.03 35.23 -34.77
C PRO A 203 -0.86 33.77 -35.24
N ARG A 204 -1.90 32.95 -35.02
CA ARG A 204 -1.85 31.47 -35.16
C ARG A 204 -1.53 30.98 -36.58
N ASP A 205 -1.84 31.79 -37.57
CA ASP A 205 -1.63 31.58 -39.00
C ASP A 205 -0.19 31.89 -39.45
N HIS A 206 0.60 32.54 -38.61
CA HIS A 206 1.99 32.84 -38.91
C HIS A 206 2.88 31.58 -38.82
N GLN A 207 3.81 31.41 -39.78
CA GLN A 207 4.67 30.22 -39.86
C GLN A 207 5.56 30.01 -38.60
N GLN A 208 5.97 31.11 -37.96
CA GLN A 208 6.76 31.11 -36.72
C GLN A 208 5.91 31.19 -35.44
N TYR A 209 4.60 30.95 -35.52
CA TYR A 209 3.74 30.94 -34.34
C TYR A 209 4.21 29.88 -33.34
N ASP A 210 4.48 30.31 -32.10
CA ASP A 210 4.79 29.42 -30.98
C ASP A 210 3.55 29.26 -30.06
N PRO A 211 2.91 28.08 -30.01
CA PRO A 211 1.78 27.84 -29.11
C PRO A 211 2.10 28.04 -27.62
N MET A 212 3.38 27.94 -27.24
CA MET A 212 3.84 28.12 -25.85
C MET A 212 4.42 29.51 -25.58
N TYR A 213 4.26 30.45 -26.52
CA TYR A 213 4.84 31.79 -26.45
C TYR A 213 4.67 32.45 -25.07
N LYS A 214 3.50 32.33 -24.46
CA LYS A 214 3.16 32.94 -23.17
C LYS A 214 3.99 32.45 -21.98
N VAL A 215 4.52 31.23 -22.05
CA VAL A 215 5.30 30.59 -20.96
C VAL A 215 6.74 30.27 -21.35
N ARG A 216 7.08 30.43 -22.64
CA ARG A 216 8.39 30.10 -23.23
C ARG A 216 9.56 30.69 -22.44
N PRO A 217 9.58 31.98 -22.04
CA PRO A 217 10.72 32.53 -21.31
C PRO A 217 11.01 31.82 -19.99
N VAL A 218 9.96 31.41 -19.26
CA VAL A 218 10.13 30.69 -17.99
C VAL A 218 10.67 29.28 -18.22
N ILE A 219 10.19 28.60 -19.26
CA ILE A 219 10.63 27.25 -19.60
C ILE A 219 12.09 27.26 -20.04
N ASP A 220 12.49 28.26 -20.83
CA ASP A 220 13.85 28.37 -21.35
C ASP A 220 14.86 28.66 -20.24
N VAL A 221 14.53 29.56 -19.31
CA VAL A 221 15.34 29.82 -18.10
C VAL A 221 15.47 28.56 -17.26
N CYS A 222 14.36 27.86 -16.98
CA CYS A 222 14.37 26.63 -16.19
C CYS A 222 15.20 25.54 -16.87
N ASN A 223 15.02 25.29 -18.18
CA ASN A 223 15.77 24.28 -18.91
C ASN A 223 17.27 24.61 -18.97
N THR A 224 17.63 25.88 -19.08
CA THR A 224 19.02 26.34 -19.04
C THR A 224 19.63 26.10 -17.66
N ALA A 225 18.89 26.45 -16.60
CA ALA A 225 19.30 26.18 -15.22
C ALA A 225 19.45 24.68 -14.96
N PHE A 226 18.46 23.87 -15.33
CA PHE A 226 18.44 22.42 -15.12
C PHE A 226 19.63 21.72 -15.79
N ARG A 227 19.84 21.95 -17.09
CA ARG A 227 20.93 21.34 -17.87
C ARG A 227 22.32 21.64 -17.32
N LYS A 228 22.52 22.86 -16.80
CA LYS A 228 23.84 23.33 -16.37
C LYS A 228 24.12 23.03 -14.90
N ASN A 229 23.08 22.94 -14.08
CA ASN A 229 23.20 22.74 -12.63
C ASN A 229 23.13 21.26 -12.22
N TYR A 230 22.50 20.39 -13.02
CA TYR A 230 22.22 18.99 -12.64
C TYR A 230 22.25 18.04 -13.83
N SER A 231 23.04 16.97 -13.74
CA SER A 231 23.11 15.93 -14.78
C SER A 231 23.45 14.54 -14.20
N GLU A 232 22.76 14.11 -13.15
CA GLU A 232 22.97 12.78 -12.54
C GLU A 232 21.66 11.97 -12.54
N SER A 233 21.68 10.79 -13.19
CA SER A 233 20.53 9.89 -13.29
C SER A 233 20.09 9.29 -11.95
N ASP A 234 21.02 9.19 -10.99
CA ASP A 234 20.82 8.50 -9.72
C ASP A 234 20.02 9.32 -8.71
N THR A 235 19.98 10.64 -8.91
CA THR A 235 19.30 11.59 -8.03
C THR A 235 17.90 11.95 -8.54
N GLY A 236 17.55 11.55 -9.78
CA GLY A 236 16.23 11.75 -10.37
C GLY A 236 15.89 13.20 -10.70
N TYR A 237 16.90 14.07 -10.83
CA TYR A 237 16.69 15.48 -11.19
C TYR A 237 16.22 15.63 -12.63
N THR A 238 15.37 16.62 -12.84
CA THR A 238 14.90 17.00 -14.16
C THR A 238 15.99 17.74 -14.91
N GLU A 239 16.50 17.16 -15.99
CA GLU A 239 17.47 17.80 -16.89
C GLU A 239 16.79 18.72 -17.91
N HIS A 240 15.63 18.30 -18.42
CA HIS A 240 14.92 19.03 -19.46
C HIS A 240 13.41 18.78 -19.37
N VAL A 241 12.63 19.85 -19.53
CA VAL A 241 11.17 19.83 -19.60
C VAL A 241 10.73 20.28 -20.98
N GLN A 242 9.89 19.46 -21.61
CA GLN A 242 9.19 19.80 -22.84
C GLN A 242 7.70 19.61 -22.61
N LEU A 243 6.92 20.69 -22.74
CA LEU A 243 5.46 20.60 -22.65
C LEU A 243 4.89 20.13 -23.99
N TYR A 244 4.09 19.07 -23.95
CA TYR A 244 3.38 18.54 -25.09
C TYR A 244 1.93 19.06 -25.11
N TYR A 245 1.48 19.60 -26.24
CA TYR A 245 0.15 20.23 -26.39
C TYR A 245 -0.69 19.62 -27.53
N GLY A 246 -0.39 18.37 -27.93
CA GLY A 246 -1.11 17.67 -29.01
C GLY A 246 -0.52 17.89 -30.40
N ARG A 247 -1.33 17.68 -31.46
CA ARG A 247 -0.91 17.73 -32.87
C ARG A 247 -0.21 19.08 -33.19
N ARG A 248 1.04 19.03 -33.66
CA ARG A 248 1.70 20.16 -34.35
C ARG A 248 0.89 20.52 -35.61
N ASN A 249 1.08 21.75 -36.12
CA ASN A 249 0.46 22.23 -37.37
C ASN A 249 0.47 21.13 -38.45
N ARG A 250 -0.66 20.93 -39.15
CA ARG A 250 -0.90 19.90 -40.18
C ARG A 250 0.17 19.80 -41.30
N GLN A 251 1.11 20.74 -41.35
CA GLN A 251 2.17 20.84 -42.36
C GLN A 251 3.46 20.06 -42.01
N GLN A 252 3.63 19.57 -40.78
CA GLN A 252 4.77 18.71 -40.41
C GLN A 252 4.27 17.44 -39.68
N PRO A 253 3.88 16.38 -40.41
CA PRO A 253 3.54 15.10 -39.81
C PRO A 253 4.76 14.49 -39.10
N TYR A 254 4.53 13.72 -38.03
CA TYR A 254 5.57 12.94 -37.37
C TYR A 254 5.75 11.61 -38.12
N PRO A 255 6.80 11.43 -38.94
CA PRO A 255 6.92 10.28 -39.84
C PRO A 255 6.99 8.92 -39.11
N HIS A 256 7.33 8.91 -37.82
CA HIS A 256 7.46 7.68 -37.02
C HIS A 256 6.58 7.69 -35.77
N GLY A 257 5.55 8.55 -35.77
CA GLY A 257 4.59 8.72 -34.69
C GLY A 257 5.07 9.64 -33.56
N VAL A 258 4.11 10.20 -32.83
CA VAL A 258 4.36 11.21 -31.77
C VAL A 258 5.32 10.71 -30.69
N GLY A 259 5.13 9.47 -30.24
CA GLY A 259 5.93 8.90 -29.16
C GLY A 259 7.41 8.74 -29.53
N TYR A 260 7.70 8.45 -30.81
CA TYR A 260 9.07 8.40 -31.32
C TYR A 260 9.71 9.79 -31.25
N SER A 261 9.04 10.80 -31.80
CA SER A 261 9.57 12.16 -31.91
C SER A 261 9.86 12.78 -30.55
N VAL A 262 8.97 12.60 -29.56
CA VAL A 262 9.20 13.10 -28.19
C VAL A 262 10.48 12.51 -27.60
N VAL A 263 10.69 11.19 -27.74
CA VAL A 263 11.88 10.54 -27.18
C VAL A 263 13.13 11.03 -27.91
N THR A 264 13.10 11.08 -29.24
CA THR A 264 14.27 11.50 -30.03
C THR A 264 14.65 12.96 -29.81
N GLU A 265 13.67 13.87 -29.66
CA GLU A 265 13.91 15.29 -29.38
C GLU A 265 14.54 15.49 -27.99
N LEU A 266 14.03 14.78 -26.96
CA LEU A 266 14.54 14.91 -25.59
C LEU A 266 15.97 14.36 -25.42
N ILE A 267 16.31 13.28 -26.12
CA ILE A 267 17.60 12.61 -25.95
C ILE A 267 18.65 13.01 -27.00
N GLU A 268 18.28 13.83 -27.99
CA GLU A 268 19.20 14.28 -29.05
C GLU A 268 20.56 14.76 -28.51
N PRO A 269 20.63 15.57 -27.42
CA PRO A 269 21.91 16.00 -26.86
C PRO A 269 22.77 14.86 -26.26
N HIS A 270 22.21 13.66 -26.15
CA HIS A 270 22.82 12.49 -25.51
C HIS A 270 23.07 11.31 -26.45
N TYR A 271 22.84 11.47 -27.76
CA TYR A 271 23.18 10.43 -28.73
C TYR A 271 24.68 10.09 -28.71
N ASN A 272 24.99 8.84 -29.03
CA ASN A 272 26.35 8.29 -29.09
C ASN A 272 27.14 8.33 -27.77
N LYS A 273 26.46 8.55 -26.63
CA LYS A 273 27.07 8.52 -25.29
C LYS A 273 26.89 7.18 -24.56
N PHE A 274 26.29 6.17 -25.22
CA PHE A 274 26.02 4.84 -24.66
C PHE A 274 25.13 4.87 -23.40
N HIS A 275 24.33 5.91 -23.25
CA HIS A 275 23.34 6.03 -22.19
C HIS A 275 22.19 5.03 -22.40
N HIS A 276 21.48 4.71 -21.31
CA HIS A 276 20.32 3.82 -21.34
C HIS A 276 19.04 4.60 -21.07
N VAL A 277 18.16 4.66 -22.08
CA VAL A 277 16.89 5.40 -22.04
C VAL A 277 15.74 4.48 -21.63
N THR A 278 14.99 4.84 -20.59
CA THR A 278 13.81 4.07 -20.15
C THR A 278 12.52 4.79 -20.52
N THR A 279 11.61 4.12 -21.24
CA THR A 279 10.38 4.74 -21.76
C THR A 279 9.11 3.94 -21.43
N TYR A 280 7.98 4.62 -21.53
CA TYR A 280 6.66 4.06 -21.31
C TYR A 280 6.00 3.51 -22.56
N SER A 281 4.93 2.71 -22.40
CA SER A 281 4.20 2.03 -23.49
C SER A 281 3.80 2.91 -24.67
N LEU A 282 3.39 4.16 -24.42
CA LEU A 282 3.07 5.11 -25.48
C LEU A 282 4.31 5.49 -26.31
N PHE A 283 5.47 5.60 -25.67
CA PHE A 283 6.73 6.10 -26.22
C PHE A 283 7.69 5.00 -26.69
N THR A 284 7.41 3.71 -26.46
CA THR A 284 8.32 2.60 -26.83
C THR A 284 7.90 1.91 -28.13
N SER A 285 8.63 2.08 -29.23
CA SER A 285 8.40 1.32 -30.47
C SER A 285 9.61 0.47 -30.87
N PRO A 286 9.41 -0.65 -31.62
CA PRO A 286 10.51 -1.41 -32.17
C PRO A 286 11.44 -0.58 -33.07
N LYS A 287 10.89 0.32 -33.90
CA LYS A 287 11.65 1.27 -34.74
C LYS A 287 12.56 2.15 -33.88
N LEU A 288 11.99 2.82 -32.88
CA LEU A 288 12.74 3.66 -31.95
C LEU A 288 13.89 2.89 -31.31
N THR A 289 13.62 1.70 -30.79
CA THR A 289 14.63 0.89 -30.10
C THR A 289 15.83 0.54 -31.00
N HIS A 290 15.57 0.25 -32.29
CA HIS A 290 16.61 -0.04 -33.27
C HIS A 290 17.38 1.22 -33.68
N ASP A 291 16.71 2.35 -33.88
CA ASP A 291 17.36 3.60 -34.26
C ASP A 291 18.25 4.13 -33.13
N LEU A 292 17.78 4.05 -31.88
CA LEU A 292 18.58 4.41 -30.71
C LEU A 292 19.82 3.54 -30.62
N LEU A 293 19.67 2.23 -30.83
CA LEU A 293 20.79 1.30 -30.84
C LEU A 293 21.78 1.62 -31.97
N GLY A 294 21.28 2.01 -33.15
CA GLY A 294 22.09 2.50 -34.28
C GLY A 294 22.88 3.76 -33.94
N ASN A 295 22.29 4.65 -33.14
CA ASN A 295 22.91 5.89 -32.64
C ASN A 295 23.65 5.68 -31.30
N GLY A 296 24.15 4.46 -31.04
CA GLY A 296 24.96 4.15 -29.87
C GLY A 296 24.27 4.45 -28.53
N THR A 297 22.95 4.28 -28.45
CA THR A 297 22.11 4.57 -27.26
C THR A 297 21.24 3.35 -26.95
N TYR A 298 21.27 2.86 -25.70
CA TYR A 298 20.45 1.72 -25.30
C TYR A 298 19.07 2.17 -24.85
N SER A 299 18.07 1.30 -24.98
CA SER A 299 16.73 1.62 -24.48
C SER A 299 16.00 0.43 -23.87
N THR A 300 15.02 0.72 -23.01
CA THR A 300 14.10 -0.28 -22.43
C THR A 300 12.74 0.35 -22.19
N GLY A 301 11.67 -0.35 -22.56
CA GLY A 301 10.32 0.15 -22.33
C GLY A 301 9.25 -0.93 -22.50
N THR A 302 8.08 -0.70 -21.90
CA THR A 302 6.91 -1.54 -22.14
C THR A 302 6.40 -1.25 -23.55
N VAL A 303 5.83 -2.20 -24.27
CA VAL A 303 5.30 -1.98 -25.63
C VAL A 303 3.85 -2.45 -25.74
N ILE A 304 3.03 -1.71 -26.49
CA ILE A 304 1.61 -2.03 -26.69
C ILE A 304 1.49 -3.30 -27.56
N ALA A 305 0.60 -4.19 -27.12
CA ALA A 305 0.29 -5.48 -27.76
C ALA A 305 -0.37 -5.26 -29.13
N GLY A 306 0.45 -5.09 -30.18
CA GLY A 306 -0.05 -4.81 -31.52
C GLY A 306 0.97 -4.18 -32.47
N ARG A 307 1.96 -3.45 -31.94
CA ARG A 307 2.97 -2.72 -32.75
C ARG A 307 3.70 -3.64 -33.73
N LYS A 308 3.84 -3.18 -34.99
CA LYS A 308 4.58 -3.87 -36.06
C LYS A 308 6.06 -4.01 -35.65
N GLY A 309 6.69 -5.15 -35.96
CA GLY A 309 8.07 -5.46 -35.56
C GLY A 309 8.22 -6.30 -34.27
N LEU A 310 7.13 -6.57 -33.54
CA LEU A 310 7.14 -7.54 -32.44
C LEU A 310 7.10 -8.99 -32.96
N PRO A 311 7.65 -9.97 -32.21
CA PRO A 311 7.61 -11.37 -32.62
C PRO A 311 6.18 -11.88 -32.84
N LEU A 312 5.86 -12.38 -34.04
CA LEU A 312 4.49 -12.84 -34.37
C LEU A 312 3.96 -13.92 -33.41
N SER A 313 4.85 -14.81 -32.94
CA SER A 313 4.50 -15.85 -31.96
C SER A 313 3.94 -15.29 -30.65
N PHE A 314 4.33 -14.07 -30.26
CA PHE A 314 3.84 -13.45 -29.02
C PHE A 314 2.35 -13.10 -29.10
N LYS A 315 1.78 -12.96 -30.32
CA LYS A 315 0.33 -12.78 -30.52
C LYS A 315 -0.46 -14.09 -30.37
N THR A 316 0.18 -15.26 -30.52
CA THR A 316 -0.46 -16.58 -30.53
C THR A 316 -0.08 -17.48 -29.33
N LEU A 317 0.87 -17.05 -28.49
CA LEU A 317 1.40 -17.82 -27.34
C LEU A 317 0.37 -17.92 -26.20
N LYS A 318 -0.34 -19.06 -26.12
CA LYS A 318 -1.08 -19.49 -24.92
C LYS A 318 -0.10 -20.10 -23.92
N THR A 319 0.33 -19.31 -22.94
CA THR A 319 1.28 -19.75 -21.91
C THR A 319 0.65 -19.64 -20.51
N PRO A 320 0.98 -20.54 -19.57
CA PRO A 320 0.44 -20.51 -18.20
C PRO A 320 0.71 -19.17 -17.50
N LYS A 321 -0.20 -18.72 -16.62
CA LYS A 321 0.03 -17.52 -15.82
C LYS A 321 1.32 -17.66 -15.00
N GLY A 322 2.13 -16.60 -15.00
CA GLY A 322 3.43 -16.57 -14.30
C GLY A 322 4.64 -17.00 -15.14
N THR A 323 4.46 -17.50 -16.37
CA THR A 323 5.59 -17.82 -17.25
C THR A 323 6.09 -16.61 -18.03
N VAL A 324 7.39 -16.60 -18.33
CA VAL A 324 8.06 -15.59 -19.16
C VAL A 324 8.51 -16.25 -20.46
N SER A 325 8.28 -15.57 -21.58
CA SER A 325 8.81 -15.98 -22.89
C SER A 325 9.69 -14.86 -23.43
N ALA A 326 10.90 -15.17 -23.87
CA ALA A 326 11.81 -14.20 -24.43
C ALA A 326 12.30 -14.61 -25.83
N LYS A 327 12.46 -13.61 -26.69
CA LYS A 327 13.01 -13.76 -28.04
C LYS A 327 14.05 -12.68 -28.29
N LYS A 328 15.12 -13.05 -28.98
CA LYS A 328 16.23 -12.16 -29.31
C LYS A 328 16.34 -11.97 -30.83
N GLN A 329 16.64 -10.75 -31.25
CA GLN A 329 16.94 -10.38 -32.64
C GLN A 329 18.14 -9.42 -32.59
N GLY A 330 19.31 -9.86 -33.02
CA GLY A 330 20.56 -9.10 -32.86
C GLY A 330 20.82 -8.73 -31.39
N ASN A 331 21.02 -7.44 -31.11
CA ASN A 331 21.22 -6.88 -29.77
C ASN A 331 19.93 -6.36 -29.12
N VAL A 332 18.78 -6.84 -29.60
CA VAL A 332 17.45 -6.49 -29.11
C VAL A 332 16.76 -7.72 -28.52
N LEU A 333 16.11 -7.54 -27.37
CA LEU A 333 15.41 -8.55 -26.61
C LEU A 333 13.94 -8.15 -26.42
N ALA A 334 13.04 -9.04 -26.80
CA ALA A 334 11.60 -8.93 -26.55
C ALA A 334 11.18 -9.95 -25.50
N ILE A 335 10.49 -9.52 -24.45
CA ILE A 335 10.03 -10.36 -23.35
C ILE A 335 8.50 -10.23 -23.22
N HIS A 336 7.82 -11.36 -23.12
CA HIS A 336 6.39 -11.46 -22.86
C HIS A 336 6.15 -12.13 -21.51
N TRP A 337 5.32 -11.49 -20.67
CA TRP A 337 4.92 -12.04 -19.37
C TRP A 337 3.42 -12.34 -19.32
N SER A 338 3.08 -13.61 -19.11
CA SER A 338 1.72 -14.13 -19.32
C SER A 338 0.71 -13.76 -18.22
N ASP A 339 1.18 -13.30 -17.06
CA ASP A 339 0.29 -12.94 -15.93
C ASP A 339 -0.37 -11.56 -16.12
N ARG A 340 0.38 -10.57 -16.64
CA ARG A 340 -0.11 -9.20 -16.87
C ARG A 340 -0.35 -8.85 -18.34
N ARG A 341 -0.07 -9.77 -19.28
CA ARG A 341 -0.06 -9.51 -20.74
C ARG A 341 0.83 -8.32 -21.13
N GLN A 342 1.95 -8.13 -20.42
CA GLN A 342 2.88 -7.03 -20.65
C GLN A 342 4.02 -7.49 -21.57
N PHE A 343 4.39 -6.62 -22.51
CA PHE A 343 5.54 -6.80 -23.40
C PHE A 343 6.63 -5.82 -23.01
N LEU A 344 7.86 -6.30 -22.85
CA LEU A 344 9.04 -5.48 -22.67
C LEU A 344 9.93 -5.60 -23.90
N TYR A 345 10.49 -4.47 -24.32
CA TYR A 345 11.41 -4.38 -25.43
C TYR A 345 12.69 -3.66 -24.98
N ARG A 346 13.86 -4.25 -25.24
CA ARG A 346 15.17 -3.76 -24.74
C ARG A 346 16.28 -3.92 -25.76
N SER A 347 17.23 -2.98 -25.81
CA SER A 347 18.52 -3.12 -26.54
C SER A 347 19.74 -3.08 -25.60
N GLY A 348 20.87 -3.70 -25.99
CA GLY A 348 22.12 -3.67 -25.21
C GLY A 348 23.25 -4.57 -25.73
N GLN A 349 24.50 -4.31 -25.30
CA GLN A 349 25.70 -5.08 -25.68
C GLN A 349 25.77 -6.50 -25.08
N THR A 350 25.30 -6.68 -23.85
CA THR A 350 25.18 -7.98 -23.17
C THR A 350 23.76 -8.16 -22.66
N LEU A 351 23.10 -9.23 -23.10
CA LEU A 351 21.73 -9.57 -22.73
C LEU A 351 21.77 -10.83 -21.85
N ASN A 352 22.22 -10.68 -20.59
CA ASN A 352 22.15 -11.74 -19.56
C ASN A 352 20.84 -11.61 -18.76
N VAL A 353 20.41 -12.73 -18.19
CA VAL A 353 19.02 -12.93 -17.82
C VAL A 353 18.92 -13.79 -16.53
N ASP A 354 18.49 -13.24 -15.39
CA ASP A 354 18.50 -13.91 -14.04
C ASP A 354 17.12 -13.87 -13.31
N ILE A 355 16.49 -14.99 -12.86
CA ILE A 355 15.12 -14.93 -12.26
C ILE A 355 15.14 -14.31 -10.84
N ILE A 356 14.40 -13.22 -10.63
CA ILE A 356 13.93 -12.79 -9.29
C ILE A 356 12.41 -12.79 -9.27
N ARG A 357 11.80 -13.69 -8.49
CA ARG A 357 10.35 -13.68 -8.23
C ARG A 357 9.98 -12.52 -7.30
N ARG A 358 9.33 -11.47 -7.83
CA ARG A 358 8.66 -10.43 -7.04
C ARG A 358 7.15 -10.71 -6.96
N GLY A 359 6.70 -11.12 -5.77
CA GLY A 359 5.29 -10.99 -5.39
C GLY A 359 4.95 -9.52 -5.15
N TYR A 360 3.76 -9.09 -5.59
CA TYR A 360 3.15 -7.82 -5.22
C TYR A 360 3.16 -7.66 -3.69
N LYS A 361 3.98 -6.74 -3.16
CA LYS A 361 3.77 -6.08 -1.87
C LYS A 361 4.11 -4.60 -2.06
N GLY A 362 3.23 -3.74 -1.56
CA GLY A 362 3.39 -2.28 -1.63
C GLY A 362 4.76 -1.81 -1.15
N TYR A 363 5.16 -0.65 -1.63
CA TYR A 363 6.38 0.04 -1.22
C TYR A 363 6.53 -0.01 0.31
N ASP A 364 7.51 -0.77 0.76
CA ASP A 364 7.91 -0.81 2.16
C ASP A 364 8.69 0.48 2.45
N SER A 365 8.00 1.49 2.99
CA SER A 365 8.53 2.82 3.32
C SER A 365 9.46 2.82 4.54
N ARG A 366 9.71 1.66 5.15
CA ARG A 366 10.54 1.54 6.34
C ARG A 366 12.03 1.75 6.02
N PRO A 367 12.78 2.46 6.88
CA PRO A 367 14.22 2.66 6.70
C PRO A 367 14.99 1.33 6.67
N HIS A 368 16.06 1.26 5.88
CA HIS A 368 16.86 0.04 5.71
C HIS A 368 17.99 -0.03 6.75
N LEU A 369 18.03 -1.12 7.52
CA LEU A 369 19.11 -1.51 8.43
C LEU A 369 19.91 -2.67 7.81
N VAL A 370 21.24 -2.54 7.79
CA VAL A 370 22.15 -3.58 7.28
C VAL A 370 23.07 -4.08 8.38
N MET A 371 22.98 -5.36 8.72
CA MET A 371 23.66 -5.98 9.86
C MET A 371 24.74 -6.97 9.43
N GLY A 372 25.95 -6.81 9.95
CA GLY A 372 27.05 -7.74 9.75
C GLY A 372 27.34 -8.55 11.01
N ILE A 373 27.31 -9.87 10.93
CA ILE A 373 27.58 -10.77 12.05
C ILE A 373 28.96 -11.36 11.87
N LEU A 374 29.93 -10.90 12.66
CA LEU A 374 31.31 -11.31 12.56
C LEU A 374 31.48 -12.74 13.07
N SER A 375 31.96 -13.64 12.22
CA SER A 375 32.14 -15.06 12.55
C SER A 375 33.44 -15.61 11.97
N VAL A 376 33.79 -16.83 12.36
CA VAL A 376 34.97 -17.57 11.85
C VAL A 376 34.56 -18.93 11.28
N PRO A 377 35.30 -19.52 10.34
CA PRO A 377 34.91 -20.78 9.70
C PRO A 377 34.51 -21.90 10.67
N GLN A 378 35.20 -22.04 11.80
CA GLN A 378 34.97 -23.07 12.82
C GLN A 378 33.66 -22.89 13.61
N HIS A 379 33.08 -21.68 13.60
CA HIS A 379 31.88 -21.34 14.38
C HIS A 379 30.57 -21.68 13.64
N ASN A 380 30.51 -22.82 12.96
CA ASN A 380 29.28 -23.24 12.26
C ASN A 380 28.10 -23.36 13.24
N SER A 381 28.31 -23.96 14.42
CA SER A 381 27.27 -24.12 15.44
C SER A 381 26.71 -22.79 15.96
N PHE A 382 27.52 -21.73 16.06
CA PHE A 382 27.05 -20.39 16.45
C PHE A 382 26.23 -19.73 15.34
N ARG A 383 26.64 -19.87 14.07
CA ARG A 383 25.87 -19.36 12.93
C ARG A 383 24.53 -20.06 12.81
N GLU A 384 24.53 -21.40 12.85
CA GLU A 384 23.32 -22.21 12.85
C GLU A 384 22.39 -21.88 14.02
N THR A 385 22.94 -21.74 15.23
CA THR A 385 22.14 -21.36 16.40
C THR A 385 21.59 -19.94 16.28
N SER A 386 22.38 -18.99 15.77
CA SER A 386 21.89 -17.63 15.51
C SER A 386 20.75 -17.62 14.49
N ARG A 387 20.89 -18.39 13.39
CA ARG A 387 19.85 -18.60 12.37
C ARG A 387 18.58 -19.13 13.02
N ASN A 388 18.68 -20.14 13.88
CA ASN A 388 17.54 -20.81 14.52
C ASN A 388 16.98 -20.10 15.77
N THR A 389 17.51 -18.93 16.15
CA THR A 389 17.07 -18.21 17.35
C THR A 389 16.66 -16.76 17.04
N TRP A 390 17.54 -15.80 17.33
CA TRP A 390 17.22 -14.38 17.21
C TRP A 390 17.17 -13.90 15.74
N ILE A 391 17.88 -14.55 14.81
CA ILE A 391 17.72 -14.25 13.36
C ILE A 391 16.38 -14.77 12.86
N ASP A 392 15.97 -15.99 13.22
CA ASP A 392 14.65 -16.52 12.89
C ASP A 392 13.53 -15.64 13.48
N THR A 393 13.68 -15.19 14.73
CA THR A 393 12.75 -14.22 15.35
C THR A 393 12.69 -12.92 14.54
N MET A 394 13.82 -12.40 14.10
CA MET A 394 13.90 -11.20 13.27
C MET A 394 13.25 -11.39 11.89
N ILE A 395 13.41 -12.57 11.27
CA ILE A 395 12.79 -12.91 9.98
C ILE A 395 11.27 -13.06 10.13
N LYS A 396 10.81 -13.75 11.19
CA LYS A 396 9.39 -13.93 11.51
C LYS A 396 8.69 -12.59 11.76
N MET A 397 9.34 -11.68 12.49
CA MET A 397 8.81 -10.35 12.80
C MET A 397 9.05 -9.31 11.68
N LYS A 398 9.64 -9.69 10.54
CA LYS A 398 10.10 -8.74 9.51
C LYS A 398 9.05 -7.75 9.03
N ASN A 399 7.75 -8.06 9.06
CA ASN A 399 6.69 -7.12 8.65
C ASN A 399 6.28 -6.14 9.76
N ASP A 400 6.54 -6.47 11.03
CA ASP A 400 6.17 -5.66 12.19
C ASP A 400 7.31 -4.77 12.69
N LEU A 401 8.55 -5.12 12.31
CA LEU A 401 9.74 -4.34 12.71
C LEU A 401 9.75 -2.96 12.03
N PRO A 402 10.26 -1.91 12.68
CA PRO A 402 10.30 -0.55 12.13
C PRO A 402 11.31 -0.35 10.99
N PHE A 403 12.13 -1.37 10.68
CA PHE A 403 13.15 -1.33 9.65
C PHE A 403 12.97 -2.46 8.64
N ARG A 404 13.34 -2.19 7.38
CA ARG A 404 13.70 -3.24 6.44
C ARG A 404 15.08 -3.76 6.82
N ILE A 405 15.24 -5.05 7.07
CA ILE A 405 16.51 -5.60 7.59
C ILE A 405 17.17 -6.52 6.57
N THR A 406 18.48 -6.35 6.39
CA THR A 406 19.37 -7.28 5.68
C THR A 406 20.50 -7.67 6.60
N TYR A 407 20.85 -8.95 6.66
CA TYR A 407 22.00 -9.43 7.43
C TYR A 407 22.95 -10.26 6.58
N LYS A 408 24.24 -10.29 6.98
CA LYS A 408 25.27 -11.19 6.44
C LYS A 408 26.21 -11.66 7.54
N PHE A 409 26.59 -12.94 7.53
CA PHE A 409 27.73 -13.42 8.29
C PHE A 409 29.03 -13.01 7.61
N LEU A 410 29.94 -12.41 8.35
CA LEU A 410 31.20 -11.86 7.83
C LEU A 410 32.34 -12.80 8.18
N LEU A 411 32.95 -13.41 7.16
CA LEU A 411 34.08 -14.32 7.28
C LEU A 411 35.31 -13.75 6.54
N ASP A 412 36.51 -14.09 6.99
CA ASP A 412 37.75 -13.57 6.40
C ASP A 412 38.02 -14.17 5.01
N GLN A 413 37.90 -15.48 4.88
CA GLN A 413 38.15 -16.22 3.65
C GLN A 413 37.22 -17.43 3.53
N ALA A 414 37.01 -17.86 2.30
CA ALA A 414 36.24 -19.05 1.99
C ALA A 414 37.04 -20.34 2.28
N THR A 415 36.44 -21.25 3.04
CA THR A 415 36.86 -22.65 3.17
C THR A 415 35.90 -23.57 2.43
N LYS A 416 36.32 -24.81 2.14
CA LYS A 416 35.45 -25.82 1.50
C LYS A 416 34.10 -25.98 2.20
N ASP A 417 34.08 -25.98 3.54
CA ASP A 417 32.86 -26.15 4.32
C ASP A 417 31.98 -24.90 4.30
N THR A 418 32.57 -23.71 4.42
CA THR A 418 31.81 -22.45 4.37
C THR A 418 31.25 -22.14 2.98
N LEU A 419 31.89 -22.63 1.90
CA LEU A 419 31.34 -22.55 0.55
C LEU A 419 30.12 -23.45 0.38
N LYS A 420 30.18 -24.68 0.93
CA LYS A 420 29.02 -25.58 0.97
C LYS A 420 27.88 -24.96 1.79
N GLU A 421 28.18 -24.42 2.97
CA GLU A 421 27.21 -23.72 3.82
C GLU A 421 26.58 -22.52 3.07
N ASN A 422 27.39 -21.70 2.41
CA ASN A 422 26.90 -20.53 1.70
C ASN A 422 26.09 -20.87 0.44
N ASN A 423 26.36 -22.01 -0.21
CA ASN A 423 25.52 -22.50 -1.30
C ASN A 423 24.11 -22.86 -0.82
N ILE A 424 23.95 -23.26 0.44
CA ILE A 424 22.66 -23.59 1.05
C ILE A 424 21.94 -22.31 1.50
N TYR A 425 22.60 -21.47 2.30
CA TYR A 425 21.94 -20.35 2.99
C TYR A 425 22.11 -18.98 2.34
N GLN A 426 23.11 -18.80 1.46
CA GLN A 426 23.41 -17.56 0.74
C GLN A 426 23.54 -16.30 1.64
N ASP A 427 23.91 -16.48 2.90
CA ASP A 427 23.97 -15.43 3.92
C ASP A 427 25.39 -15.10 4.39
N ILE A 428 26.43 -15.66 3.77
CA ILE A 428 27.84 -15.39 4.09
C ILE A 428 28.46 -14.40 3.11
N LEU A 429 29.20 -13.42 3.64
CA LEU A 429 30.08 -12.50 2.93
C LEU A 429 31.53 -12.78 3.32
N PHE A 430 32.36 -13.10 2.32
CA PHE A 430 33.79 -13.26 2.50
C PHE A 430 34.50 -11.91 2.26
N LEU A 431 35.17 -11.39 3.30
CA LEU A 431 35.84 -10.09 3.28
C LEU A 431 37.22 -10.13 2.59
N ASN A 432 37.73 -11.32 2.25
CA ASN A 432 39.03 -11.58 1.62
C ASN A 432 40.22 -10.95 2.36
N ILE A 433 40.26 -11.11 3.69
CA ILE A 433 41.34 -10.55 4.54
C ILE A 433 42.41 -11.61 4.78
N THR A 434 43.66 -11.30 4.42
CA THR A 434 44.83 -12.22 4.47
C THR A 434 45.80 -11.93 5.63
N ASP A 435 45.70 -10.80 6.33
CA ASP A 435 46.71 -10.37 7.32
C ASP A 435 46.72 -11.25 8.58
N THR A 436 47.88 -11.42 9.20
CA THR A 436 48.10 -12.23 10.41
C THR A 436 48.20 -11.33 11.66
N GLY A 437 47.61 -11.77 12.79
CA GLY A 437 47.64 -11.04 14.08
C GLY A 437 46.26 -10.56 14.59
N ARG A 438 45.98 -10.77 15.88
CA ARG A 438 44.65 -10.57 16.50
C ARG A 438 44.17 -9.12 16.49
N ALA A 439 45.06 -8.17 16.81
CA ALA A 439 44.74 -6.73 16.79
C ALA A 439 44.58 -6.20 15.36
N PHE A 440 45.33 -6.74 14.39
CA PHE A 440 45.34 -6.25 13.02
C PHE A 440 44.07 -6.61 12.23
N LYS A 441 43.40 -7.71 12.59
CA LYS A 441 42.22 -8.21 11.90
C LYS A 441 40.93 -7.42 12.18
N PHE A 442 40.68 -6.98 13.41
CA PHE A 442 39.36 -6.44 13.77
C PHE A 442 39.07 -5.05 13.16
N GLY A 443 40.02 -4.12 13.20
CA GLY A 443 39.85 -2.80 12.58
C GLY A 443 39.62 -2.90 11.07
N LYS A 444 40.40 -3.77 10.39
CA LYS A 444 40.29 -3.97 8.94
C LYS A 444 38.98 -4.63 8.55
N LYS A 445 38.51 -5.63 9.31
CA LYS A 445 37.19 -6.25 9.12
C LYS A 445 36.07 -5.22 9.21
N LEU A 446 36.09 -4.39 10.24
CA LEU A 446 35.06 -3.36 10.44
C LEU A 446 35.11 -2.28 9.34
N TYR A 447 36.30 -1.84 8.95
CA TYR A 447 36.48 -0.91 7.83
C TYR A 447 35.95 -1.48 6.51
N THR A 448 36.32 -2.72 6.18
CA THR A 448 35.84 -3.39 4.96
C THR A 448 34.32 -3.59 4.99
N TRP A 449 33.75 -3.93 6.14
CA TRP A 449 32.30 -4.05 6.30
C TRP A 449 31.57 -2.71 6.08
N ILE A 450 32.04 -1.63 6.70
CA ILE A 450 31.48 -0.29 6.52
C ILE A 450 31.56 0.14 5.04
N LYS A 451 32.69 -0.11 4.39
CA LYS A 451 32.86 0.15 2.96
C LYS A 451 31.91 -0.68 2.10
N TYR A 452 31.71 -1.95 2.45
CA TYR A 452 30.76 -2.82 1.76
C TYR A 452 29.32 -2.31 1.88
N ILE A 453 28.89 -1.85 3.07
CA ILE A 453 27.58 -1.22 3.26
C ILE A 453 27.45 0.00 2.35
N HIS A 454 28.44 0.90 2.35
CA HIS A 454 28.42 2.10 1.51
C HIS A 454 28.27 1.76 0.01
N GLN A 455 28.96 0.73 -0.45
CA GLN A 455 28.99 0.34 -1.87
C GLN A 455 27.73 -0.41 -2.32
N ASN A 456 27.17 -1.28 -1.47
CA ASN A 456 26.08 -2.18 -1.85
C ASN A 456 24.71 -1.72 -1.31
N TYR A 457 24.70 -0.87 -0.30
CA TYR A 457 23.49 -0.35 0.36
C TYR A 457 23.62 1.15 0.68
N PRO A 458 23.84 2.02 -0.33
CA PRO A 458 24.08 3.45 -0.11
C PRO A 458 22.90 4.17 0.57
N ASN A 459 21.67 3.65 0.40
CA ASN A 459 20.44 4.19 0.98
C ASN A 459 20.11 3.60 2.38
N ALA A 460 20.97 2.76 2.95
CA ALA A 460 20.76 2.25 4.30
C ALA A 460 20.88 3.38 5.32
N LEU A 461 19.85 3.55 6.16
CA LEU A 461 19.82 4.59 7.19
C LEU A 461 20.87 4.30 8.28
N ILE A 462 20.96 3.04 8.69
CA ILE A 462 21.86 2.57 9.74
C ILE A 462 22.51 1.24 9.35
N GLY A 463 23.82 1.14 9.59
CA GLY A 463 24.60 -0.08 9.54
C GLY A 463 24.85 -0.61 10.95
N ALA A 464 25.03 -1.93 11.08
CA ALA A 464 25.35 -2.56 12.35
C ALA A 464 26.42 -3.63 12.20
N LYS A 465 27.18 -3.85 13.27
CA LYS A 465 28.07 -5.00 13.42
C LYS A 465 27.80 -5.69 14.76
N VAL A 466 27.77 -7.01 14.74
CA VAL A 466 27.47 -7.89 15.88
C VAL A 466 28.50 -9.04 15.89
N ASP A 467 28.92 -9.52 17.05
CA ASP A 467 29.67 -10.79 17.17
C ASP A 467 28.75 -12.01 17.11
N ASP A 468 29.25 -13.14 16.60
CA ASP A 468 28.48 -14.39 16.49
C ASP A 468 28.16 -15.09 17.83
N ASP A 469 28.77 -14.63 18.93
CA ASP A 469 28.46 -15.05 20.30
C ASP A 469 27.56 -14.03 21.05
N ALA A 470 26.91 -13.11 20.32
CA ALA A 470 25.90 -12.22 20.86
C ALA A 470 24.47 -12.72 20.57
N PHE A 471 23.57 -12.47 21.52
CA PHE A 471 22.14 -12.76 21.39
C PHE A 471 21.35 -11.45 21.42
N LEU A 472 20.55 -11.20 20.37
CA LEU A 472 19.73 -10.01 20.25
C LEU A 472 18.31 -10.27 20.76
N CYS A 473 17.85 -9.44 21.70
CA CYS A 473 16.45 -9.43 22.12
C CYS A 473 15.64 -8.61 21.08
N VAL A 474 15.26 -9.26 19.98
CA VAL A 474 14.73 -8.64 18.75
C VAL A 474 13.70 -7.52 18.98
N PRO A 475 12.59 -7.71 19.72
CA PRO A 475 11.60 -6.64 19.89
C PRO A 475 12.21 -5.37 20.52
N GLN A 476 12.97 -5.56 21.61
CA GLN A 476 13.54 -4.47 22.38
C GLN A 476 14.63 -3.71 21.63
N ILE A 477 15.51 -4.42 20.92
CA ILE A 477 16.57 -3.75 20.17
C ILE A 477 16.00 -2.92 19.02
N PHE A 478 14.99 -3.42 18.29
CA PHE A 478 14.44 -2.68 17.14
C PHE A 478 13.51 -1.54 17.55
N GLU A 479 12.76 -1.67 18.64
CA GLU A 479 12.05 -0.54 19.27
C GLU A 479 13.04 0.56 19.67
N ARG A 480 14.11 0.18 20.40
CA ARG A 480 15.13 1.14 20.82
C ARG A 480 15.83 1.82 19.64
N LEU A 481 16.18 1.07 18.60
CA LEU A 481 16.81 1.63 17.39
C LEU A 481 15.87 2.57 16.64
N ASN A 482 14.55 2.35 16.69
CA ASN A 482 13.59 3.25 16.09
C ASN A 482 13.55 4.61 16.79
N ASP A 483 13.73 4.63 18.12
CA ASP A 483 13.76 5.87 18.91
C ASP A 483 15.04 6.68 18.70
N VAL A 484 16.17 6.01 18.51
CA VAL A 484 17.50 6.66 18.43
C VAL A 484 18.05 6.77 17.01
N LYS A 485 17.28 6.38 15.99
CA LYS A 485 17.77 6.40 14.59
C LYS A 485 18.19 7.80 14.18
N SER A 486 19.43 7.90 13.69
CA SER A 486 20.03 9.14 13.20
C SER A 486 21.06 8.80 12.13
N ILE A 487 21.20 9.67 11.12
CA ILE A 487 22.24 9.51 10.09
C ILE A 487 23.66 9.64 10.68
N ASN A 488 23.80 10.27 11.85
CA ASN A 488 25.06 10.44 12.59
C ASN A 488 25.16 9.52 13.83
N LEU A 489 24.24 8.56 13.96
CA LEU A 489 24.15 7.67 15.14
C LEU A 489 25.45 6.90 15.36
N TYR A 490 25.92 6.83 16.61
CA TYR A 490 26.95 5.91 17.07
C TYR A 490 26.50 5.28 18.39
N TYR A 491 25.94 4.08 18.30
CA TYR A 491 25.18 3.43 19.38
C TYR A 491 25.72 2.05 19.78
N GLY A 492 25.74 1.76 21.08
CA GLY A 492 26.08 0.44 21.62
C GLY A 492 26.51 0.48 23.09
N TRP A 493 27.37 -0.46 23.49
CA TRP A 493 27.94 -0.49 24.85
C TRP A 493 29.07 0.55 25.00
N LYS A 494 28.88 1.54 25.86
CA LYS A 494 29.84 2.62 26.08
C LYS A 494 30.95 2.23 27.06
N HIS A 495 32.19 2.45 26.66
CA HIS A 495 33.37 2.51 27.52
C HIS A 495 33.67 3.96 27.92
N GLY A 496 34.19 4.16 29.13
CA GLY A 496 34.58 5.47 29.66
C GLY A 496 33.42 6.35 30.14
N THR A 497 33.74 7.40 30.89
CA THR A 497 32.77 8.26 31.59
C THR A 497 32.46 9.59 30.90
N GLY A 498 33.12 9.91 29.78
CA GLY A 498 32.97 11.19 29.07
C GLY A 498 31.70 11.28 28.19
N LYS A 499 31.34 12.51 27.77
CA LYS A 499 30.18 12.77 26.87
C LYS A 499 30.54 12.81 25.38
N LYS A 500 31.82 12.88 25.04
CA LYS A 500 32.31 12.95 23.66
C LYS A 500 33.08 11.69 23.30
N VAL A 501 33.07 11.35 22.02
CA VAL A 501 33.82 10.21 21.49
C VAL A 501 35.32 10.49 21.57
N SER A 502 36.07 9.54 22.12
CA SER A 502 37.52 9.55 22.19
C SER A 502 38.05 8.12 22.17
N LYS A 503 39.37 7.94 22.14
CA LYS A 503 39.97 6.59 22.29
C LYS A 503 39.57 5.90 23.60
N SER A 504 39.42 6.67 24.69
CA SER A 504 39.02 6.17 26.02
C SER A 504 37.51 6.17 26.25
N VAL A 505 36.74 6.92 25.45
CA VAL A 505 35.28 7.05 25.55
C VAL A 505 34.63 6.67 24.22
N ARG A 506 34.18 5.42 24.07
CA ARG A 506 33.74 4.86 22.77
C ARG A 506 32.67 3.78 22.93
N ILE A 507 32.09 3.32 21.82
CA ILE A 507 31.26 2.10 21.80
C ILE A 507 32.13 0.88 21.56
N ASP A 508 31.88 -0.19 22.30
CA ASP A 508 32.48 -1.53 22.10
C ASP A 508 31.93 -2.18 20.84
N GLU A 509 32.82 -2.73 20.02
CA GLU A 509 32.47 -3.27 18.72
C GLU A 509 31.88 -4.70 18.78
N PHE A 510 31.70 -5.32 19.96
CA PHE A 510 30.91 -6.57 20.03
C PHE A 510 29.48 -6.38 19.51
N PHE A 511 28.91 -5.19 19.72
CA PHE A 511 27.65 -4.75 19.15
C PHE A 511 27.68 -3.23 18.97
N VAL A 512 27.68 -2.80 17.71
CA VAL A 512 27.75 -1.39 17.35
C VAL A 512 26.81 -1.09 16.19
N VAL A 513 26.09 0.03 16.30
CA VAL A 513 25.23 0.58 15.25
C VAL A 513 25.75 1.97 14.87
N PHE A 514 25.84 2.23 13.57
CA PHE A 514 26.38 3.46 13.03
C PHE A 514 25.51 3.98 11.88
N GLY A 515 25.28 5.30 11.83
CA GLY A 515 24.45 5.94 10.82
C GLY A 515 25.11 6.04 9.43
N ASN A 516 24.31 6.38 8.42
CA ASN A 516 24.77 6.52 7.04
C ASN A 516 25.93 7.51 6.88
N THR A 517 25.90 8.66 7.56
CA THR A 517 26.96 9.67 7.49
C THR A 517 28.31 9.10 7.96
N ILE A 518 28.30 8.32 9.04
CA ILE A 518 29.50 7.65 9.55
C ILE A 518 30.02 6.65 8.51
N THR A 519 29.10 5.88 7.92
CA THR A 519 29.42 4.92 6.85
C THR A 519 30.12 5.60 5.67
N THR A 520 29.57 6.73 5.22
CA THR A 520 30.10 7.53 4.10
C THR A 520 31.42 8.24 4.44
N ARG A 521 31.61 8.69 5.69
CA ARG A 521 32.86 9.33 6.12
C ARG A 521 34.01 8.33 6.17
N ILE A 522 33.78 7.16 6.76
CA ILE A 522 34.80 6.11 6.88
C ILE A 522 35.12 5.50 5.52
N SER A 523 34.13 5.28 4.65
CA SER A 523 34.35 4.70 3.32
C SER A 523 35.26 5.56 2.41
N LYS A 524 35.29 6.88 2.64
CA LYS A 524 36.13 7.86 1.92
C LYS A 524 37.57 7.96 2.46
N ARG A 525 37.88 7.38 3.62
CA ARG A 525 39.21 7.44 4.25
C ARG A 525 40.15 6.38 3.67
N ARG A 526 41.47 6.59 3.84
CA ARG A 526 42.48 5.57 3.52
C ARG A 526 42.81 4.77 4.78
N TYR A 527 42.86 3.44 4.66
CA TYR A 527 43.19 2.53 5.77
C TYR A 527 44.69 2.20 5.78
N CYS A 528 45.40 2.52 6.87
CA CYS A 528 46.84 2.27 7.01
C CYS A 528 47.13 1.01 7.82
N GLN A 529 48.00 0.15 7.28
CA GLN A 529 48.31 -1.18 7.83
C GLN A 529 49.61 -1.24 8.66
N SER A 530 50.48 -0.21 8.62
CA SER A 530 51.82 -0.24 9.24
C SER A 530 51.90 0.54 10.57
N THR A 531 52.98 0.35 11.33
CA THR A 531 53.28 1.10 12.57
C THR A 531 53.80 2.53 12.33
N ASN A 532 54.15 2.89 11.08
CA ASN A 532 54.74 4.18 10.70
C ASN A 532 53.75 5.06 9.90
N CYS A 533 52.50 5.20 10.36
CA CYS A 533 51.55 6.14 9.76
C CYS A 533 51.79 7.54 10.36
N SER A 534 52.25 8.50 9.55
CA SER A 534 52.50 9.89 9.95
C SER A 534 51.20 10.62 10.31
N LYS A 535 51.26 11.49 11.34
CA LYS A 535 50.13 12.33 11.79
C LYS A 535 49.81 13.40 10.73
N GLY A 536 48.84 13.12 9.86
CA GLY A 536 48.25 14.03 8.87
C GLY A 536 46.83 13.58 8.47
N MET A 537 45.99 14.50 7.99
CA MET A 537 44.52 14.38 7.92
C MET A 537 44.01 13.08 7.25
N LEU A 538 43.18 12.34 8.01
CA LEU A 538 42.24 11.29 7.58
C LEU A 538 42.85 9.93 7.15
N ILE A 539 43.78 9.40 7.95
CA ILE A 539 44.24 8.01 7.86
C ILE A 539 43.63 7.18 9.01
N ASP A 540 42.78 6.21 8.67
CA ASP A 540 42.24 5.27 9.64
C ASP A 540 43.31 4.26 10.02
N THR A 541 43.78 4.36 11.26
CA THR A 541 44.82 3.51 11.84
C THR A 541 44.19 2.38 12.64
N ASN A 542 44.86 1.25 12.67
CA ASN A 542 44.35 0.05 13.30
C ASN A 542 44.60 0.07 14.80
N TYR A 543 43.53 0.20 15.58
CA TYR A 543 43.58 0.12 17.04
C TYR A 543 42.75 -1.05 17.58
N GLY A 544 42.54 -2.10 16.77
CA GLY A 544 41.73 -3.28 17.14
C GLY A 544 40.27 -2.90 17.44
N GLY A 545 39.70 -3.44 18.53
CA GLY A 545 38.37 -3.06 19.08
C GLY A 545 38.34 -1.68 19.76
N THR A 546 39.10 -0.74 19.24
CA THR A 546 38.99 0.68 19.59
C THR A 546 39.02 1.58 18.36
N SER A 547 39.14 0.99 17.18
CA SER A 547 39.44 1.71 15.93
C SER A 547 38.32 2.68 15.58
N LEU A 548 37.06 2.25 15.65
CA LEU A 548 35.93 3.10 15.29
C LEU A 548 35.81 4.32 16.21
N GLY A 549 35.98 4.13 17.52
CA GLY A 549 36.01 5.25 18.47
C GLY A 549 37.14 6.24 18.21
N ALA A 550 38.32 5.75 17.82
CA ALA A 550 39.44 6.61 17.43
C ALA A 550 39.13 7.41 16.16
N TRP A 551 38.62 6.75 15.11
CA TRP A 551 38.26 7.40 13.84
C TRP A 551 37.19 8.47 14.02
N LEU A 552 36.23 8.22 14.91
CA LEU A 552 35.11 9.13 15.17
C LEU A 552 35.45 10.29 16.11
N SER A 553 36.55 10.20 16.87
CA SER A 553 36.94 11.25 17.83
C SER A 553 37.33 12.60 17.20
N GLU A 554 37.57 12.61 15.90
CA GLU A 554 37.89 13.81 15.12
C GLU A 554 36.64 14.63 14.76
N TYR A 555 35.45 14.03 14.84
CA TYR A 555 34.20 14.66 14.46
C TYR A 555 33.44 15.18 15.68
N LYS A 556 32.90 16.41 15.56
CA LYS A 556 32.16 17.07 16.66
C LYS A 556 30.66 16.76 16.66
N ASP A 557 30.13 16.26 15.55
CA ASP A 557 28.70 16.09 15.26
C ASP A 557 28.22 14.63 15.36
N ILE A 558 28.99 13.76 16.02
CA ILE A 558 28.60 12.36 16.24
C ILE A 558 27.51 12.28 17.31
N ASP A 559 26.40 11.63 16.97
CA ASP A 559 25.32 11.33 17.89
C ASP A 559 25.68 10.09 18.71
N PHE A 560 26.46 10.32 19.78
CA PHE A 560 27.05 9.27 20.61
C PHE A 560 26.10 8.79 21.72
N GLN A 561 25.57 7.58 21.56
CA GLN A 561 24.51 7.02 22.40
C GLN A 561 24.94 5.70 23.06
N GLY A 562 25.33 5.77 24.33
CA GLY A 562 25.65 4.57 25.13
C GLY A 562 24.42 3.97 25.82
N ASP A 563 24.21 2.65 25.73
CA ASP A 563 23.06 1.97 26.35
C ASP A 563 23.45 0.77 27.24
N ASN A 564 24.47 0.99 28.09
CA ASN A 564 24.99 -0.02 29.01
C ASN A 564 23.91 -0.58 29.95
N GLY A 565 22.90 0.24 30.29
CA GLY A 565 21.79 -0.16 31.15
C GLY A 565 20.92 -1.27 30.55
N ARG A 566 20.76 -1.29 29.22
CA ARG A 566 19.97 -2.30 28.50
C ARG A 566 20.81 -3.40 27.87
N MET A 567 22.13 -3.34 27.94
CA MET A 567 23.00 -4.38 27.40
C MET A 567 23.61 -5.23 28.51
N ILE A 568 24.13 -6.41 28.17
CA ILE A 568 24.92 -7.24 29.06
C ILE A 568 26.25 -7.55 28.38
N GLN A 569 27.33 -7.07 28.98
CA GLN A 569 28.70 -7.41 28.60
C GLN A 569 29.32 -8.28 29.70
N THR A 570 29.53 -9.57 29.45
CA THR A 570 30.31 -10.43 30.37
C THR A 570 31.76 -10.49 29.89
N SER A 571 32.60 -9.59 30.43
CA SER A 571 34.05 -9.62 30.17
C SER A 571 34.73 -10.75 30.96
N PHE A 572 35.76 -11.35 30.35
CA PHE A 572 36.66 -12.31 30.99
C PHE A 572 37.13 -11.80 32.37
N GLY A 573 36.91 -12.61 33.42
CA GLY A 573 37.65 -12.46 34.68
C GLY A 573 36.90 -12.02 35.94
N LYS A 574 35.59 -11.68 35.92
CA LYS A 574 34.86 -11.38 37.17
C LYS A 574 33.49 -12.05 37.36
N ARG A 575 32.92 -12.68 36.33
CA ARG A 575 31.80 -13.64 36.48
C ARG A 575 31.96 -14.72 35.41
N PRO A 576 31.83 -16.02 35.74
CA PRO A 576 31.86 -17.07 34.73
C PRO A 576 30.77 -16.80 33.69
N PHE A 577 30.97 -17.28 32.45
CA PHE A 577 29.95 -17.39 31.40
C PHE A 577 28.57 -17.47 32.02
N LEU A 578 27.64 -16.58 31.61
CA LEU A 578 26.27 -16.46 32.14
C LEU A 578 25.80 -17.82 32.67
N ASN A 579 25.88 -18.02 34.00
CA ASN A 579 25.73 -19.35 34.57
C ASN A 579 24.35 -19.84 34.11
N MET A 580 24.27 -20.99 33.46
CA MET A 580 23.02 -21.52 32.89
C MET A 580 21.91 -21.63 33.94
N LYS A 581 22.24 -21.64 35.24
CA LYS A 581 21.31 -21.59 36.39
C LYS A 581 20.81 -20.19 36.78
N SER A 582 21.40 -19.12 36.23
CA SER A 582 21.15 -17.71 36.58
C SER A 582 20.40 -16.91 35.51
N ILE A 583 20.15 -17.51 34.34
CA ILE A 583 19.34 -16.90 33.27
C ILE A 583 17.89 -16.88 33.73
N LYS A 584 17.39 -15.69 34.10
CA LYS A 584 15.99 -15.46 34.46
C LYS A 584 15.14 -15.33 33.20
N SER A 585 13.87 -15.77 33.26
CA SER A 585 12.98 -15.83 32.10
C SER A 585 12.66 -14.45 31.48
N ASN A 586 12.73 -13.36 32.25
CA ASN A 586 12.38 -12.00 31.82
C ASN A 586 13.55 -11.15 31.33
N LEU A 587 14.69 -11.75 30.97
CA LEU A 587 15.89 -10.99 30.67
C LEU A 587 15.73 -10.07 29.44
N CYS A 588 15.11 -10.57 28.36
CA CYS A 588 14.85 -9.79 27.14
C CYS A 588 13.65 -8.85 27.22
N GLU A 589 12.94 -8.76 28.34
CA GLU A 589 11.97 -7.66 28.57
C GLU A 589 12.69 -6.35 28.90
N LYS A 590 13.92 -6.44 29.45
CA LYS A 590 14.67 -5.29 29.95
C LYS A 590 15.99 -5.06 29.22
N LYS A 591 16.43 -6.04 28.43
CA LYS A 591 17.73 -6.03 27.76
C LYS A 591 17.55 -6.10 26.24
N VAL A 592 18.50 -5.49 25.52
CA VAL A 592 18.51 -5.42 24.04
C VAL A 592 19.55 -6.37 23.44
N VAL A 593 20.71 -6.56 24.09
CA VAL A 593 21.80 -7.42 23.62
C VAL A 593 22.52 -8.10 24.78
N ILE A 594 22.83 -9.39 24.61
CA ILE A 594 23.57 -10.22 25.57
C ILE A 594 24.80 -10.82 24.87
N HIS A 595 26.00 -10.38 25.27
CA HIS A 595 27.26 -10.81 24.66
C HIS A 595 27.89 -12.01 25.39
N LYS A 596 28.72 -12.80 24.69
CA LYS A 596 29.38 -14.04 25.17
C LYS A 596 28.41 -15.14 25.59
N THR A 597 27.36 -15.30 24.80
CA THR A 597 26.34 -16.35 24.98
C THR A 597 26.79 -17.62 24.26
N SER A 598 26.88 -18.75 24.97
CA SER A 598 27.17 -20.06 24.35
C SER A 598 26.00 -20.52 23.45
N VAL A 599 26.24 -21.51 22.58
CA VAL A 599 25.18 -22.14 21.76
C VAL A 599 23.98 -22.58 22.62
N ASP A 600 24.22 -23.33 23.69
CA ASP A 600 23.16 -23.73 24.64
C ASP A 600 22.51 -22.53 25.33
N GLY A 601 23.30 -21.48 25.61
CA GLY A 601 22.81 -20.24 26.20
C GLY A 601 21.85 -19.49 25.27
N MET A 602 22.16 -19.42 23.98
CA MET A 602 21.33 -18.79 22.96
C MET A 602 20.02 -19.56 22.80
N GLN A 603 20.08 -20.89 22.76
CA GLN A 603 18.90 -21.74 22.72
C GLN A 603 18.05 -21.59 23.97
N LYS A 604 18.67 -21.56 25.16
CA LYS A 604 17.95 -21.32 26.42
C LYS A 604 17.31 -19.94 26.48
N LEU A 605 18.03 -18.89 26.07
CA LEU A 605 17.50 -17.53 25.99
C LEU A 605 16.37 -17.43 24.98
N GLN A 606 16.47 -18.10 23.84
CA GLN A 606 15.39 -18.22 22.88
C GLN A 606 14.19 -18.94 23.50
N ASN A 607 14.38 -20.08 24.14
CA ASN A 607 13.32 -20.82 24.81
C ASN A 607 12.67 -19.99 25.93
N TYR A 608 13.44 -19.20 26.68
CA TYR A 608 12.90 -18.28 27.67
C TYR A 608 12.18 -17.10 27.04
N ASN A 609 12.70 -16.54 25.95
CA ASN A 609 12.02 -15.49 25.20
C ASN A 609 10.72 -15.97 24.62
N GLU A 610 10.68 -17.18 24.08
CA GLU A 610 9.46 -17.84 23.64
C GLU A 610 8.53 -18.04 24.84
N ASN A 611 9.02 -18.56 25.98
CA ASN A 611 8.23 -18.71 27.21
C ASN A 611 7.78 -17.39 27.88
N ASN A 612 8.43 -16.25 27.61
CA ASN A 612 8.07 -14.95 28.17
C ASN A 612 7.36 -14.02 27.18
N THR A 613 7.53 -14.16 25.86
CA THR A 613 6.52 -13.68 24.90
C THR A 613 5.22 -14.45 25.08
N SER A 614 5.26 -15.63 25.72
CA SER A 614 4.10 -16.39 26.19
C SER A 614 3.52 -15.98 27.56
N ALA A 615 4.20 -15.09 28.30
CA ALA A 615 3.78 -14.65 29.63
C ALA A 615 3.58 -13.12 29.74
N SER A 616 4.30 -12.33 28.93
CA SER A 616 4.04 -10.90 28.67
C SER A 616 3.09 -10.69 27.49
N LYS A 617 2.96 -11.68 26.60
CA LYS A 617 1.64 -12.11 26.12
C LYS A 617 1.35 -13.42 26.85
N ALA A 618 0.88 -13.38 28.09
CA ALA A 618 -0.11 -14.38 28.48
C ALA A 618 -1.38 -13.93 27.74
N SER A 619 -1.53 -14.25 26.46
CA SER A 619 -1.48 -15.62 25.95
C SER A 619 -0.24 -16.09 25.14
N SER A 620 0.49 -17.03 25.76
CA SER A 620 0.86 -18.38 25.31
C SER A 620 2.10 -18.56 24.43
N ILE A 621 2.82 -19.70 24.37
CA ILE A 621 3.28 -20.79 25.26
C ILE A 621 4.61 -21.23 24.59
N GLY A 622 5.69 -21.56 25.33
CA GLY A 622 6.80 -22.32 24.75
C GLY A 622 6.46 -23.80 24.67
N SER A 623 7.11 -24.53 23.76
CA SER A 623 6.74 -25.86 23.26
C SER A 623 5.68 -25.80 22.16
N VAL A 624 5.91 -26.60 21.13
CA VAL A 624 4.94 -27.29 20.27
C VAL A 624 3.47 -27.07 20.69
N THR A 625 2.95 -25.86 20.49
CA THR A 625 1.56 -25.48 20.72
C THR A 625 1.34 -24.21 19.90
N GLY A 626 0.47 -24.28 18.89
CA GLY A 626 0.04 -23.07 18.19
C GLY A 626 -0.69 -22.16 19.18
N LEU A 627 -0.41 -20.86 19.14
CA LEU A 627 -1.15 -19.91 19.96
C LEU A 627 -2.52 -19.75 19.32
N SER A 628 -3.57 -20.17 20.01
CA SER A 628 -4.94 -19.89 19.61
C SER A 628 -5.33 -18.51 20.12
N PHE A 629 -6.09 -17.76 19.31
CA PHE A 629 -6.77 -16.57 19.79
C PHE A 629 -7.59 -16.92 21.04
N THR A 630 -7.49 -16.10 22.10
CA THR A 630 -8.05 -16.45 23.42
C THR A 630 -9.37 -15.76 23.75
N GLY A 631 -9.83 -14.81 22.93
CA GLY A 631 -11.06 -14.06 23.17
C GLY A 631 -11.06 -13.20 24.45
N LYS A 632 -9.89 -12.98 25.07
CA LYS A 632 -9.75 -12.16 26.28
C LYS A 632 -9.81 -10.68 25.94
N VAL A 633 -10.19 -9.86 26.94
CA VAL A 633 -10.16 -8.40 26.83
C VAL A 633 -8.71 -7.94 26.71
N VAL A 634 -8.41 -7.22 25.62
CA VAL A 634 -7.09 -6.66 25.29
C VAL A 634 -7.12 -5.15 25.07
N ARG A 635 -8.30 -4.53 24.94
CA ARG A 635 -8.48 -3.08 24.78
C ARG A 635 -9.33 -2.49 25.89
N THR A 636 -9.03 -1.25 26.28
CA THR A 636 -9.83 -0.46 27.24
C THR A 636 -10.52 0.69 26.51
N LEU A 637 -11.75 1.03 26.90
CA LEU A 637 -12.51 2.10 26.27
C LEU A 637 -12.13 3.45 26.89
N HIS A 638 -11.47 4.33 26.13
CA HIS A 638 -10.94 5.61 26.65
C HIS A 638 -11.75 6.85 26.25
N SER A 639 -12.73 6.72 25.35
CA SER A 639 -13.50 7.87 24.80
C SER A 639 -14.94 7.52 24.43
N THR A 640 -15.81 8.54 24.39
CA THR A 640 -17.19 8.45 23.87
C THR A 640 -17.19 8.47 22.34
N PHE A 641 -17.62 7.37 21.72
CA PHE A 641 -17.76 7.25 20.28
C PHE A 641 -19.13 7.78 19.82
N GLU A 642 -19.32 9.10 19.81
CA GLU A 642 -20.58 9.68 19.32
C GLU A 642 -20.40 10.26 17.90
N PRO A 643 -21.20 9.83 16.91
CA PRO A 643 -21.17 10.44 15.59
C PRO A 643 -21.63 11.90 15.68
N LYS A 644 -21.08 12.75 14.80
CA LYS A 644 -21.45 14.18 14.73
C LYS A 644 -22.97 14.33 14.57
N ASN A 645 -23.56 15.33 15.23
CA ASN A 645 -24.98 15.66 15.07
C ASN A 645 -25.29 15.97 13.60
N MET A 646 -25.96 15.03 12.95
CA MET A 646 -26.45 15.11 11.57
C MET A 646 -27.88 14.57 11.55
N ALA A 647 -28.64 14.93 10.52
CA ALA A 647 -29.92 14.29 10.27
C ALA A 647 -29.75 12.77 10.13
N LEU A 648 -30.72 12.00 10.63
CA LEU A 648 -30.66 10.54 10.62
C LEU A 648 -31.12 9.98 9.27
N ALA A 649 -32.28 10.44 8.79
CA ALA A 649 -32.81 10.11 7.48
C ALA A 649 -33.78 11.18 6.96
N TYR A 650 -33.85 11.31 5.63
CA TYR A 650 -34.83 12.13 4.90
C TYR A 650 -35.78 11.24 4.08
N HIS A 651 -37.00 11.75 3.81
CA HIS A 651 -38.00 11.04 3.01
C HIS A 651 -37.68 11.11 1.51
N ASP A 652 -37.95 10.00 0.82
CA ASP A 652 -37.89 9.86 -0.63
C ASP A 652 -39.26 9.36 -1.11
N ASN A 653 -39.72 9.83 -2.27
CA ASN A 653 -41.00 9.43 -2.85
C ASN A 653 -40.76 8.28 -3.84
N PHE A 654 -40.66 7.06 -3.32
CA PHE A 654 -40.52 5.84 -4.12
C PHE A 654 -41.69 4.89 -3.87
N THR A 655 -42.02 4.07 -4.86
CA THR A 655 -43.10 3.07 -4.80
C THR A 655 -42.83 2.05 -3.70
N THR A 656 -43.83 1.78 -2.87
CA THR A 656 -43.70 0.82 -1.77
C THR A 656 -43.86 -0.60 -2.29
N CYS A 657 -42.85 -1.44 -2.08
CA CYS A 657 -42.94 -2.89 -2.25
C CYS A 657 -42.96 -3.59 -0.88
N ASP A 658 -43.56 -4.77 -0.82
CA ASP A 658 -43.44 -5.64 0.36
C ASP A 658 -42.07 -6.34 0.37
N ASN A 659 -41.58 -6.81 -0.78
CA ASN A 659 -40.31 -7.55 -0.86
C ASN A 659 -39.22 -6.69 -1.51
N TRP A 660 -38.03 -6.67 -0.91
CA TRP A 660 -36.92 -5.82 -1.33
C TRP A 660 -35.64 -6.61 -1.51
N ALA A 661 -35.00 -6.51 -2.66
CA ALA A 661 -33.68 -7.07 -2.92
C ALA A 661 -32.63 -5.96 -2.83
N VAL A 662 -31.54 -6.19 -2.09
CA VAL A 662 -30.50 -5.18 -1.84
C VAL A 662 -29.14 -5.69 -2.32
N VAL A 663 -28.50 -4.90 -3.18
CA VAL A 663 -27.17 -5.20 -3.74
C VAL A 663 -26.28 -3.97 -3.75
N THR A 664 -24.98 -4.19 -3.60
CA THR A 664 -23.93 -3.21 -3.92
C THR A 664 -23.07 -3.80 -5.03
N THR A 665 -22.69 -3.00 -6.02
CA THR A 665 -21.87 -3.48 -7.15
C THR A 665 -20.99 -2.39 -7.69
N ILE A 666 -19.81 -2.76 -8.16
CA ILE A 666 -18.89 -1.88 -8.90
C ILE A 666 -18.87 -2.20 -10.40
N PHE A 667 -19.61 -3.23 -10.82
CA PHE A 667 -19.66 -3.72 -12.19
C PHE A 667 -20.88 -3.16 -12.92
N PRO A 668 -20.91 -3.21 -14.26
CA PRO A 668 -22.16 -3.06 -15.02
C PRO A 668 -23.22 -4.09 -14.60
N PRO A 669 -24.51 -3.88 -14.94
CA PRO A 669 -25.59 -4.78 -14.56
C PRO A 669 -25.28 -6.25 -14.90
N THR A 670 -25.23 -7.10 -13.88
CA THR A 670 -24.95 -8.53 -14.03
C THR A 670 -26.23 -9.33 -14.33
N LYS A 671 -26.10 -10.61 -14.68
CA LYS A 671 -27.27 -11.49 -14.90
C LYS A 671 -28.18 -11.58 -13.66
N ALA A 672 -27.60 -11.55 -12.46
CA ALA A 672 -28.32 -11.54 -11.19
C ALA A 672 -29.25 -10.32 -11.09
N ILE A 673 -28.70 -9.12 -11.30
CA ILE A 673 -29.43 -7.85 -11.29
C ILE A 673 -30.54 -7.86 -12.34
N HIS A 674 -30.24 -8.34 -13.55
CA HIS A 674 -31.25 -8.49 -14.60
C HIS A 674 -32.38 -9.44 -14.24
N ALA A 675 -32.10 -10.57 -13.58
CA ALA A 675 -33.10 -11.54 -13.18
C ALA A 675 -34.07 -10.95 -12.13
N ILE A 676 -33.54 -10.29 -11.09
CA ILE A 676 -34.35 -9.66 -10.05
C ILE A 676 -35.17 -8.50 -10.60
N SER A 677 -34.60 -7.71 -11.52
CA SER A 677 -35.31 -6.58 -12.14
C SER A 677 -36.58 -6.97 -12.91
N LYS A 678 -36.76 -8.26 -13.21
CA LYS A 678 -37.93 -8.82 -13.90
C LYS A 678 -38.99 -9.38 -12.95
N LEU A 679 -38.67 -9.58 -11.67
CA LEU A 679 -39.62 -10.12 -10.70
C LEU A 679 -40.67 -9.07 -10.36
N SER A 680 -41.95 -9.40 -10.55
CA SER A 680 -43.05 -8.46 -10.33
C SER A 680 -43.27 -8.12 -8.85
N ASN A 681 -42.91 -9.02 -7.92
CA ASN A 681 -43.19 -8.91 -6.49
C ASN A 681 -42.07 -8.21 -5.69
N TRP A 682 -40.95 -7.88 -6.34
CA TRP A 682 -39.75 -7.37 -5.69
C TRP A 682 -39.39 -5.96 -6.14
N CYS A 683 -39.01 -5.10 -5.20
CA CYS A 683 -38.27 -3.87 -5.47
C CYS A 683 -36.76 -4.16 -5.37
N LEU A 684 -35.96 -3.56 -6.24
CA LEU A 684 -34.51 -3.70 -6.25
C LEU A 684 -33.84 -2.40 -5.85
N VAL A 685 -33.00 -2.43 -4.81
CA VAL A 685 -32.13 -1.32 -4.40
C VAL A 685 -30.70 -1.64 -4.76
N ILE A 686 -30.13 -0.78 -5.60
CA ILE A 686 -28.74 -0.84 -6.03
C ILE A 686 -27.99 0.28 -5.34
N VAL A 687 -27.14 -0.07 -4.40
CA VAL A 687 -26.28 0.89 -3.70
C VAL A 687 -25.02 1.10 -4.51
N ALA A 688 -24.84 2.30 -5.05
CA ALA A 688 -23.67 2.64 -5.85
C ALA A 688 -22.45 2.96 -4.97
N ASP A 689 -21.26 2.66 -5.50
CA ASP A 689 -19.97 3.15 -5.00
C ASP A 689 -19.38 4.16 -6.00
N VAL A 690 -18.25 4.79 -5.66
CA VAL A 690 -17.59 5.83 -6.47
C VAL A 690 -17.11 5.35 -7.84
N ILE A 691 -17.02 4.04 -8.03
CA ILE A 691 -16.61 3.40 -9.31
C ILE A 691 -17.76 2.67 -10.01
N THR A 692 -18.96 2.64 -9.43
CA THR A 692 -20.13 2.03 -10.07
C THR A 692 -20.54 2.86 -11.30
N PRO A 693 -20.90 2.24 -12.43
CA PRO A 693 -21.34 2.98 -13.62
C PRO A 693 -22.48 3.96 -13.30
N SER A 694 -22.47 5.13 -13.95
CA SER A 694 -23.44 6.20 -13.72
C SER A 694 -24.89 5.70 -13.86
N LYS A 695 -25.83 6.31 -13.13
CA LYS A 695 -27.26 5.92 -13.16
C LYS A 695 -27.80 5.81 -14.58
N ILE A 696 -27.44 6.74 -15.47
CA ILE A 696 -27.84 6.71 -16.89
C ILE A 696 -27.29 5.45 -17.54
N ASN A 697 -25.98 5.20 -17.48
CA ASN A 697 -25.39 4.01 -18.09
C ASN A 697 -25.90 2.70 -17.46
N PHE A 698 -26.18 2.69 -16.16
CA PHE A 698 -26.67 1.52 -15.46
C PHE A 698 -28.12 1.19 -15.84
N VAL A 699 -29.03 2.17 -15.77
CA VAL A 699 -30.45 2.00 -16.07
C VAL A 699 -30.70 1.81 -17.57
N THR A 700 -29.91 2.48 -18.42
CA THR A 700 -29.97 2.31 -19.88
C THR A 700 -29.43 0.96 -20.33
N ASN A 701 -28.65 0.24 -19.52
CA ASN A 701 -28.25 -1.13 -19.81
C ASN A 701 -29.21 -2.18 -19.24
N ILE A 702 -30.05 -1.84 -18.24
CA ILE A 702 -31.18 -2.67 -17.76
C ILE A 702 -32.41 -2.49 -18.67
N ILE A 703 -32.22 -2.58 -19.99
CA ILE A 703 -33.32 -2.56 -20.97
C ILE A 703 -34.03 -3.92 -20.88
N LYS A 704 -35.05 -4.00 -20.01
CA LYS A 704 -36.23 -4.90 -20.02
C LYS A 704 -36.93 -5.07 -18.66
N GLY A 705 -36.43 -4.47 -17.57
CA GLY A 705 -37.07 -4.54 -16.24
C GLY A 705 -38.14 -3.48 -16.00
N ASN A 706 -38.96 -3.66 -14.94
CA ASN A 706 -39.95 -2.65 -14.53
C ASN A 706 -39.23 -1.48 -13.82
N LYS A 707 -38.88 -0.43 -14.60
CA LYS A 707 -38.05 0.70 -14.16
C LYS A 707 -38.58 1.40 -12.89
N GLU A 708 -39.88 1.33 -12.64
CA GLU A 708 -40.52 1.95 -11.47
C GLU A 708 -40.24 1.21 -10.15
N LYS A 709 -39.70 -0.01 -10.19
CA LYS A 709 -39.37 -0.83 -9.02
C LYS A 709 -37.87 -0.95 -8.74
N ILE A 710 -37.05 -0.20 -9.48
CA ILE A 710 -35.59 -0.22 -9.34
C ILE A 710 -35.14 1.13 -8.78
N LYS A 711 -34.61 1.13 -7.55
CA LYS A 711 -33.93 2.28 -6.97
C LYS A 711 -32.42 2.15 -7.13
N TYR A 712 -31.84 3.05 -7.92
CA TYR A 712 -30.39 3.26 -7.93
C TYR A 712 -30.06 4.37 -6.91
N LEU A 713 -29.36 4.03 -5.83
CA LEU A 713 -28.89 4.98 -4.82
C LEU A 713 -27.50 5.48 -5.18
N SER A 714 -27.44 6.61 -5.88
CA SER A 714 -26.17 7.29 -6.17
C SER A 714 -25.43 7.71 -4.89
N VAL A 715 -24.12 7.94 -5.00
CA VAL A 715 -23.31 8.42 -3.87
C VAL A 715 -23.90 9.71 -3.28
N GLN A 716 -24.36 10.62 -4.14
CA GLN A 716 -25.01 11.86 -3.74
C GLN A 716 -26.34 11.60 -3.02
N GLU A 717 -27.20 10.72 -3.54
CA GLU A 717 -28.45 10.34 -2.87
C GLU A 717 -28.21 9.67 -1.51
N GLN A 718 -27.18 8.82 -1.37
CA GLN A 718 -26.83 8.23 -0.08
C GLN A 718 -26.45 9.30 0.95
N GLN A 719 -25.66 10.29 0.55
CA GLN A 719 -25.27 11.42 1.41
C GLN A 719 -26.46 12.31 1.75
N MET A 720 -27.38 12.53 0.81
CA MET A 720 -28.57 13.35 1.03
C MET A 720 -29.58 12.64 1.92
N LEU A 721 -29.91 11.37 1.64
CA LEU A 721 -30.95 10.63 2.34
C LEU A 721 -30.51 10.12 3.71
N TYR A 722 -29.25 9.70 3.86
CA TYR A 722 -28.71 9.10 5.10
C TYR A 722 -27.35 9.70 5.48
N PRO A 723 -27.24 11.01 5.75
CA PRO A 723 -25.96 11.68 5.91
C PRO A 723 -25.11 11.11 7.06
N MET A 724 -25.73 10.72 8.18
CA MET A 724 -25.00 10.11 9.29
C MET A 724 -24.35 8.78 8.92
N LEU A 725 -25.12 7.85 8.32
CA LEU A 725 -24.59 6.55 7.89
C LEU A 725 -23.58 6.70 6.75
N SER A 726 -23.89 7.54 5.76
CA SER A 726 -23.02 7.78 4.62
C SER A 726 -21.68 8.43 5.01
N ALA A 727 -21.64 9.20 6.10
CA ALA A 727 -20.41 9.79 6.63
C ALA A 727 -19.53 8.79 7.41
N VAL A 728 -20.13 7.77 8.05
CA VAL A 728 -19.38 6.77 8.84
C VAL A 728 -18.93 5.59 7.99
N ILE A 729 -19.74 5.18 7.00
CA ILE A 729 -19.41 4.06 6.13
C ILE A 729 -18.43 4.54 5.04
N PRO A 730 -17.25 3.91 4.87
CA PRO A 730 -16.29 4.33 3.85
C PRO A 730 -16.77 4.04 2.41
N PHE A 731 -16.17 4.70 1.43
CA PHE A 731 -16.32 4.35 0.00
C PHE A 731 -15.38 3.20 -0.37
N ARG A 732 -15.63 2.55 -1.52
CA ARG A 732 -14.96 1.33 -1.98
C ARG A 732 -15.02 0.22 -0.94
N HIS A 733 -16.20 0.08 -0.34
CA HIS A 733 -16.37 -0.77 0.84
C HIS A 733 -17.67 -1.58 0.77
N PHE A 734 -17.56 -2.89 1.01
CA PHE A 734 -18.69 -3.83 1.00
C PHE A 734 -19.83 -3.39 1.94
N GLY A 735 -19.48 -2.84 3.11
CA GLY A 735 -20.44 -2.31 4.08
C GLY A 735 -21.34 -1.16 3.59
N ARG A 736 -21.16 -0.62 2.37
CA ARG A 736 -22.12 0.32 1.75
C ARG A 736 -23.52 -0.27 1.62
N LYS A 737 -23.63 -1.59 1.49
CA LYS A 737 -24.89 -2.36 1.48
C LYS A 737 -25.82 -2.03 2.66
N ASN A 738 -25.26 -1.68 3.83
CA ASN A 738 -26.00 -1.21 5.01
C ASN A 738 -26.99 -0.06 4.69
N ILE A 739 -26.62 0.86 3.81
CA ILE A 739 -27.49 1.98 3.42
C ILE A 739 -28.70 1.49 2.62
N GLY A 740 -28.51 0.46 1.78
CA GLY A 740 -29.60 -0.17 1.04
C GLY A 740 -30.60 -0.89 1.94
N TYR A 741 -30.13 -1.57 2.99
CA TYR A 741 -31.03 -2.17 3.99
C TYR A 741 -31.88 -1.12 4.69
N ILE A 742 -31.27 -0.04 5.16
CA ILE A 742 -31.98 1.08 5.80
C ILE A 742 -32.99 1.71 4.84
N TYR A 743 -32.64 1.83 3.56
CA TYR A 743 -33.57 2.29 2.54
C TYR A 743 -34.79 1.38 2.40
N ALA A 744 -34.60 0.06 2.33
CA ALA A 744 -35.70 -0.89 2.26
C ALA A 744 -36.59 -0.84 3.52
N ILE A 745 -35.99 -0.74 4.72
CA ILE A 745 -36.71 -0.61 6.00
C ILE A 745 -37.54 0.68 6.03
N GLN A 746 -36.96 1.80 5.57
CA GLN A 746 -37.68 3.07 5.47
C GLN A 746 -38.91 2.98 4.56
N HIS A 747 -38.86 2.14 3.54
CA HIS A 747 -39.96 1.92 2.60
C HIS A 747 -40.83 0.69 2.95
N LYS A 748 -40.86 0.31 4.23
CA LYS A 748 -41.77 -0.70 4.79
C LYS A 748 -41.61 -2.12 4.24
N ALA A 749 -40.37 -2.53 3.97
CA ALA A 749 -40.05 -3.89 3.58
C ALA A 749 -40.62 -4.94 4.56
N LYS A 750 -41.41 -5.90 4.08
CA LYS A 750 -41.77 -7.10 4.83
C LYS A 750 -40.69 -8.18 4.74
N ILE A 751 -39.96 -8.21 3.63
CA ILE A 751 -38.84 -9.14 3.40
C ILE A 751 -37.69 -8.37 2.76
N ILE A 752 -36.48 -8.56 3.27
CA ILE A 752 -35.25 -8.07 2.64
C ILE A 752 -34.41 -9.26 2.18
N TRP A 753 -34.14 -9.31 0.90
CA TRP A 753 -33.22 -10.25 0.28
C TRP A 753 -31.84 -9.61 0.12
N ASP A 754 -30.91 -10.06 0.93
CA ASP A 754 -29.49 -9.77 0.85
C ASP A 754 -28.84 -10.72 -0.17
N PHE A 755 -28.34 -10.16 -1.28
CA PHE A 755 -27.73 -10.92 -2.37
C PHE A 755 -26.57 -10.17 -3.01
N ASP A 756 -25.65 -10.90 -3.63
CA ASP A 756 -24.50 -10.36 -4.36
C ASP A 756 -24.73 -10.44 -5.88
N ASP A 757 -24.02 -9.62 -6.64
CA ASP A 757 -24.20 -9.50 -8.08
C ASP A 757 -23.72 -10.72 -8.90
N ASP A 758 -23.13 -11.72 -8.24
CA ASP A 758 -22.69 -13.00 -8.81
C ASP A 758 -23.61 -14.21 -8.48
N ASN A 759 -24.79 -13.95 -7.89
CA ASN A 759 -25.84 -14.95 -7.65
C ASN A 759 -26.75 -15.14 -8.90
N GLU A 760 -26.47 -16.15 -9.74
CA GLU A 760 -27.29 -16.48 -10.92
C GLU A 760 -28.37 -17.52 -10.61
N GLY A 761 -29.52 -17.46 -11.29
CA GLY A 761 -30.62 -18.41 -11.07
C GLY A 761 -31.44 -18.00 -9.85
N ILE A 762 -32.68 -17.58 -10.10
CA ILE A 762 -33.54 -16.99 -9.08
C ILE A 762 -34.92 -17.60 -9.20
N VAL A 763 -35.38 -18.16 -8.09
CA VAL A 763 -36.76 -18.58 -7.88
C VAL A 763 -37.45 -17.50 -7.04
N ASP A 764 -38.74 -17.25 -7.25
CA ASP A 764 -39.51 -16.40 -6.35
C ASP A 764 -39.50 -17.03 -4.96
N LEU A 765 -38.82 -16.37 -4.03
CA LEU A 765 -38.67 -16.80 -2.64
C LEU A 765 -39.95 -16.48 -1.83
N SER A 766 -41.12 -16.44 -2.44
CA SER A 766 -42.39 -16.17 -1.75
C SER A 766 -43.09 -17.45 -1.28
N ASP A 767 -42.63 -18.64 -1.68
CA ASP A 767 -43.29 -19.92 -1.37
C ASP A 767 -42.64 -20.62 -0.15
N PHE A 768 -42.80 -20.02 1.03
CA PHE A 768 -42.36 -20.60 2.31
C PHE A 768 -43.52 -20.96 3.25
N ASP A 769 -44.76 -20.67 2.88
CA ASP A 769 -45.92 -20.88 3.75
C ASP A 769 -46.30 -22.36 3.88
N SER A 770 -45.77 -23.24 3.00
CA SER A 770 -46.16 -24.65 2.88
C SER A 770 -45.05 -25.66 3.21
N VAL A 771 -43.93 -25.23 3.78
CA VAL A 771 -42.74 -26.10 3.94
C VAL A 771 -42.63 -26.77 5.30
N LYS A 772 -42.30 -28.06 5.26
CA LYS A 772 -41.94 -28.84 6.45
C LYS A 772 -40.52 -28.48 6.90
N TYR A 773 -40.37 -28.25 8.19
CA TYR A 773 -39.08 -27.93 8.78
C TYR A 773 -38.46 -29.16 9.43
N SER A 774 -37.15 -29.28 9.37
CA SER A 774 -36.40 -30.29 10.12
C SER A 774 -35.67 -29.64 11.29
N VAL A 775 -35.80 -30.24 12.48
CA VAL A 775 -35.11 -29.84 13.73
C VAL A 775 -34.26 -30.98 14.23
N SER A 776 -33.29 -30.70 15.11
CA SER A 776 -32.57 -31.78 15.80
C SER A 776 -33.51 -32.62 16.68
N CYS A 777 -33.44 -33.95 16.56
CA CYS A 777 -34.28 -34.87 17.33
C CYS A 777 -33.82 -35.04 18.79
N ARG A 778 -32.59 -34.62 19.13
CA ARG A 778 -31.95 -34.93 20.42
C ARG A 778 -31.17 -33.72 20.91
N GLU A 779 -30.99 -33.62 22.22
CA GLU A 779 -30.12 -32.60 22.78
C GLU A 779 -28.67 -32.78 22.33
N MET A 780 -28.02 -31.64 22.08
CA MET A 780 -26.63 -31.59 21.61
C MET A 780 -25.71 -31.09 22.72
N GLY A 781 -24.69 -31.88 23.05
CA GLY A 781 -23.62 -31.50 23.99
C GLY A 781 -22.56 -30.56 23.40
N THR A 782 -22.94 -29.66 22.49
CA THR A 782 -22.07 -28.66 21.83
C THR A 782 -22.89 -27.40 21.52
N ASN A 783 -22.26 -26.23 21.45
CA ASN A 783 -22.93 -24.97 21.08
C ASN A 783 -22.97 -24.74 19.56
N LEU A 784 -22.46 -25.67 18.76
CA LEU A 784 -22.36 -25.55 17.31
C LEU A 784 -23.29 -26.54 16.61
N PHE A 785 -23.90 -26.10 15.51
CA PHE A 785 -24.70 -26.93 14.63
C PHE A 785 -24.25 -26.70 13.18
N ASN A 786 -23.85 -27.76 12.47
CA ASN A 786 -23.46 -27.69 11.07
C ASN A 786 -24.64 -28.14 10.19
N PRO A 787 -25.31 -27.22 9.48
CA PRO A 787 -26.47 -27.54 8.65
C PRO A 787 -26.10 -28.14 7.29
N TYR A 788 -24.91 -27.89 6.76
CA TYR A 788 -24.58 -28.23 5.37
C TYR A 788 -24.59 -29.75 5.06
N PRO A 789 -24.20 -30.66 5.98
CA PRO A 789 -24.24 -32.11 5.72
C PRO A 789 -25.62 -32.66 5.34
N TYR A 790 -26.72 -31.99 5.71
CA TYR A 790 -28.08 -32.45 5.37
C TYR A 790 -28.49 -32.11 3.94
N PHE A 791 -27.66 -31.36 3.21
CA PHE A 791 -27.93 -30.91 1.84
C PHE A 791 -27.10 -31.64 0.78
N VAL A 792 -26.19 -32.51 1.20
CA VAL A 792 -25.29 -33.29 0.34
C VAL A 792 -25.47 -34.79 0.60
N GLN A 793 -24.78 -35.62 -0.18
CA GLN A 793 -24.74 -37.06 0.06
C GLN A 793 -24.05 -37.38 1.41
N PRO A 794 -24.47 -38.42 2.15
CA PRO A 794 -24.03 -38.66 3.54
C PRO A 794 -22.52 -38.80 3.79
N HIS A 795 -21.72 -39.06 2.76
CA HIS A 795 -20.27 -39.22 2.86
C HIS A 795 -19.49 -37.90 2.66
N ILE A 796 -20.14 -36.85 2.16
CA ILE A 796 -19.51 -35.56 1.90
C ILE A 796 -19.52 -34.74 3.19
N ARG A 797 -18.34 -34.40 3.72
CA ARG A 797 -18.21 -33.56 4.91
C ARG A 797 -18.05 -32.11 4.51
N VAL A 798 -19.11 -31.34 4.60
CA VAL A 798 -19.17 -29.94 4.17
C VAL A 798 -19.63 -29.04 5.32
N TRP A 799 -19.19 -27.79 5.34
CA TRP A 799 -19.51 -26.81 6.37
C TRP A 799 -19.61 -25.40 5.79
N PRO A 800 -20.40 -24.50 6.41
CA PRO A 800 -20.50 -23.10 5.99
C PRO A 800 -19.20 -22.33 6.22
N ARG A 801 -18.95 -21.30 5.41
CA ARG A 801 -17.82 -20.39 5.57
C ARG A 801 -17.82 -19.78 6.99
N GLY A 802 -16.70 -19.93 7.68
CA GLY A 802 -16.53 -19.45 9.06
C GLY A 802 -17.12 -20.34 10.15
N PHE A 803 -17.50 -21.58 9.82
CA PHE A 803 -17.73 -22.60 10.83
C PHE A 803 -16.41 -22.92 11.55
N PRO A 804 -16.38 -23.07 12.88
CA PRO A 804 -15.13 -23.33 13.60
C PRO A 804 -14.44 -24.61 13.10
N LEU A 805 -13.24 -24.44 12.53
CA LEU A 805 -12.46 -25.55 11.96
C LEU A 805 -12.13 -26.63 12.99
N GLN A 806 -12.04 -26.25 14.27
CA GLN A 806 -11.83 -27.15 15.40
C GLN A 806 -12.98 -28.16 15.57
N SER A 807 -14.17 -27.85 15.03
CA SER A 807 -15.41 -28.61 15.25
C SER A 807 -15.94 -29.30 14.00
N ILE A 808 -15.34 -29.13 12.81
CA ILE A 808 -15.81 -29.76 11.56
C ILE A 808 -15.79 -31.28 11.58
N LYS A 809 -14.99 -31.88 12.47
CA LYS A 809 -14.90 -33.34 12.66
C LYS A 809 -15.79 -33.86 13.79
N ASP A 810 -16.37 -32.97 14.60
CA ASP A 810 -17.20 -33.35 15.75
C ASP A 810 -18.60 -33.75 15.29
N LYS A 811 -18.91 -35.04 15.41
CA LYS A 811 -20.20 -35.63 15.04
C LYS A 811 -21.38 -35.04 15.80
N ARG A 812 -21.15 -34.44 16.99
CA ARG A 812 -22.20 -33.78 17.77
C ARG A 812 -22.74 -32.54 17.09
N THR A 813 -22.00 -31.95 16.13
CA THR A 813 -22.43 -30.74 15.42
C THR A 813 -23.44 -31.01 14.30
N PHE A 814 -23.60 -32.27 13.85
CA PHE A 814 -24.58 -32.64 12.81
C PHE A 814 -25.39 -33.88 13.26
N PRO A 815 -26.26 -33.72 14.29
CA PRO A 815 -27.05 -34.81 14.86
C PRO A 815 -28.14 -35.32 13.91
N GLU A 816 -28.91 -36.31 14.35
CA GLU A 816 -30.11 -36.73 13.62
C GLU A 816 -31.17 -35.61 13.63
N VAL A 817 -31.86 -35.42 12.50
CA VAL A 817 -32.92 -34.41 12.31
C VAL A 817 -34.26 -35.05 12.03
N CYS A 818 -35.32 -34.47 12.61
CA CYS A 818 -36.70 -34.92 12.57
C CYS A 818 -37.57 -33.84 11.92
N GLU A 819 -38.53 -34.23 11.11
CA GLU A 819 -39.52 -33.29 10.58
C GLU A 819 -40.48 -32.83 11.68
N ILE A 820 -40.78 -31.54 11.67
CA ILE A 820 -41.81 -30.93 12.48
C ILE A 820 -42.81 -30.20 11.58
N ASP A 821 -44.07 -30.31 11.97
CA ASP A 821 -45.19 -29.57 11.40
C ASP A 821 -45.63 -28.49 12.41
N LYS A 822 -44.74 -27.51 12.62
CA LYS A 822 -44.99 -26.39 13.54
C LYS A 822 -44.60 -25.09 12.86
N ARG A 823 -45.41 -24.05 13.11
CA ARG A 823 -45.10 -22.69 12.68
C ARG A 823 -43.86 -22.19 13.43
N ILE A 824 -42.90 -21.66 12.68
CA ILE A 824 -41.64 -21.13 13.21
C ILE A 824 -41.67 -19.61 13.18
N ASN A 825 -41.14 -18.98 14.22
CA ASN A 825 -40.95 -17.54 14.25
C ASN A 825 -39.69 -17.16 13.47
N LEU A 826 -39.85 -16.91 12.17
CA LEU A 826 -38.73 -16.70 11.24
C LEU A 826 -38.01 -15.38 11.49
N GLY A 827 -36.70 -15.45 11.69
CA GLY A 827 -35.81 -14.29 11.66
C GLY A 827 -35.07 -14.18 10.33
N VAL A 828 -34.45 -15.28 9.91
CA VAL A 828 -33.64 -15.37 8.69
C VAL A 828 -33.84 -16.71 8.00
N ILE A 829 -33.88 -16.70 6.66
CA ILE A 829 -33.71 -17.88 5.83
C ILE A 829 -32.42 -17.72 5.01
N GLN A 830 -31.43 -18.57 5.25
CA GLN A 830 -30.21 -18.66 4.47
C GLN A 830 -30.38 -19.74 3.40
N SER A 831 -30.44 -19.34 2.13
CA SER A 831 -30.38 -20.31 1.03
C SER A 831 -28.95 -20.72 0.73
N LEU A 832 -28.77 -21.95 0.27
CA LEU A 832 -27.48 -22.41 -0.26
C LEU A 832 -27.26 -21.97 -1.72
N ALA A 833 -26.03 -22.12 -2.18
CA ALA A 833 -25.66 -21.81 -3.56
C ALA A 833 -25.02 -23.02 -4.24
N ASN A 834 -25.48 -23.37 -5.42
CA ASN A 834 -24.93 -24.45 -6.25
C ASN A 834 -23.76 -23.97 -7.12
N GLY A 835 -22.98 -24.91 -7.65
CA GLY A 835 -21.77 -24.64 -8.41
C GLY A 835 -20.65 -24.19 -7.48
N GLN A 836 -20.43 -22.87 -7.39
CA GLN A 836 -19.35 -22.30 -6.56
C GLN A 836 -19.80 -22.08 -5.10
N ALA A 837 -20.44 -23.07 -4.47
CA ALA A 837 -21.00 -23.02 -3.12
C ALA A 837 -20.17 -22.20 -2.11
N ASP A 838 -20.82 -21.41 -1.27
CA ASP A 838 -20.13 -20.55 -0.30
C ASP A 838 -19.66 -21.31 0.95
N VAL A 839 -18.59 -22.06 0.70
CA VAL A 839 -17.72 -22.72 1.67
C VAL A 839 -16.40 -21.96 1.74
N ASP A 840 -15.69 -22.11 2.85
CA ASP A 840 -14.41 -21.42 3.06
C ASP A 840 -13.30 -21.90 2.10
N ALA A 841 -12.24 -21.10 2.03
CA ALA A 841 -11.10 -21.39 1.17
C ALA A 841 -10.38 -22.69 1.54
N ILE A 842 -10.38 -23.11 2.82
CA ILE A 842 -9.76 -24.38 3.23
C ILE A 842 -10.52 -25.55 2.63
N TYR A 843 -11.85 -25.54 2.65
CA TYR A 843 -12.65 -26.56 1.98
C TYR A 843 -12.30 -26.62 0.48
N ARG A 844 -12.27 -25.46 -0.19
CA ARG A 844 -11.95 -25.36 -1.63
C ARG A 844 -10.54 -25.84 -1.97
N LEU A 845 -9.59 -25.71 -1.05
CA LEU A 845 -8.20 -26.17 -1.22
C LEU A 845 -8.03 -27.68 -0.98
N THR A 846 -8.95 -28.31 -0.26
CA THR A 846 -8.76 -29.67 0.27
C THR A 846 -9.74 -30.70 -0.28
N HIS A 847 -10.80 -30.28 -0.97
CA HIS A 847 -11.86 -31.15 -1.49
C HIS A 847 -12.18 -30.82 -2.95
N ASP A 848 -12.83 -31.79 -3.63
CA ASP A 848 -13.33 -31.62 -4.98
C ASP A 848 -14.39 -30.51 -5.04
N PHE A 849 -14.22 -29.60 -6.00
CA PHE A 849 -15.01 -28.40 -6.14
C PHE A 849 -14.96 -27.90 -7.60
N PRO A 850 -16.03 -27.34 -8.20
CA PRO A 850 -17.36 -27.02 -7.64
C PRO A 850 -18.25 -28.25 -7.35
N PHE A 851 -19.29 -28.09 -6.53
CA PHE A 851 -20.30 -29.13 -6.26
C PHE A 851 -21.71 -28.53 -6.08
N ASN A 852 -22.73 -29.39 -6.10
CA ASN A 852 -24.13 -28.99 -5.91
C ASN A 852 -24.73 -29.63 -4.65
N PHE A 853 -25.59 -28.88 -3.98
CA PHE A 853 -26.50 -29.37 -2.95
C PHE A 853 -27.71 -30.02 -3.61
N THR A 854 -28.03 -31.25 -3.21
CA THR A 854 -29.05 -32.09 -3.87
C THR A 854 -30.29 -32.31 -3.02
N ALA A 855 -30.25 -32.05 -1.71
CA ALA A 855 -31.40 -32.28 -0.84
C ALA A 855 -32.32 -31.05 -0.75
N GLU A 856 -33.62 -31.31 -0.83
CA GLU A 856 -34.70 -30.33 -0.71
C GLU A 856 -35.18 -30.29 0.76
N ARG A 857 -34.47 -29.56 1.62
CA ARG A 857 -34.76 -29.50 3.07
C ARG A 857 -34.76 -28.07 3.61
N TYR A 858 -35.39 -27.89 4.77
CA TYR A 858 -35.38 -26.66 5.55
C TYR A 858 -34.94 -26.99 6.97
N ILE A 859 -33.67 -26.74 7.28
CA ILE A 859 -33.06 -27.10 8.55
C ILE A 859 -33.11 -25.90 9.48
N VAL A 860 -33.79 -26.05 10.61
CA VAL A 860 -33.90 -25.01 11.64
C VAL A 860 -32.71 -25.12 12.56
N LEU A 861 -32.05 -23.99 12.82
CA LEU A 861 -31.00 -23.93 13.82
C LEU A 861 -31.60 -24.16 15.22
N PRO A 862 -31.11 -25.15 15.99
CA PRO A 862 -31.63 -25.37 17.33
C PRO A 862 -31.37 -24.18 18.26
N LYS A 863 -32.25 -23.98 19.26
CA LYS A 863 -32.12 -22.88 20.22
C LYS A 863 -30.79 -22.94 20.96
N ASN A 864 -30.14 -21.79 21.15
CA ASN A 864 -28.84 -21.65 21.82
C ASN A 864 -27.71 -22.44 21.14
N LYS A 865 -27.79 -22.64 19.81
CA LYS A 865 -26.74 -23.24 18.98
C LYS A 865 -26.42 -22.28 17.86
N TYR A 866 -25.16 -22.24 17.45
CA TYR A 866 -24.65 -21.31 16.46
C TYR A 866 -24.28 -22.01 15.15
N ALA A 867 -24.63 -21.35 14.05
CA ALA A 867 -24.16 -21.67 12.70
C ALA A 867 -23.99 -20.37 11.91
N PRO A 868 -22.84 -20.16 11.24
CA PRO A 868 -22.64 -18.97 10.45
C PRO A 868 -23.48 -19.01 9.17
N PHE A 869 -23.92 -17.83 8.74
CA PHE A 869 -24.61 -17.63 7.47
C PHE A 869 -24.06 -16.36 6.79
N ASN A 870 -24.05 -16.33 5.46
CA ASN A 870 -23.39 -15.27 4.69
C ASN A 870 -24.40 -14.22 4.19
N ALA A 871 -23.97 -13.31 3.32
CA ALA A 871 -24.83 -12.34 2.64
C ALA A 871 -25.35 -12.82 1.27
N GLN A 872 -25.11 -14.09 0.92
CA GLN A 872 -25.45 -14.66 -0.38
C GLN A 872 -26.78 -15.39 -0.29
N ALA A 873 -27.79 -14.92 -1.01
CA ALA A 873 -29.10 -15.56 -1.04
C ALA A 873 -29.78 -15.66 0.34
N THR A 874 -29.71 -14.57 1.13
CA THR A 874 -30.19 -14.54 2.51
C THR A 874 -31.41 -13.66 2.64
N MET A 875 -32.51 -14.20 3.13
CA MET A 875 -33.72 -13.43 3.42
C MET A 875 -33.82 -13.07 4.89
N TRP A 876 -34.25 -11.84 5.14
CA TRP A 876 -34.45 -11.27 6.45
C TRP A 876 -35.92 -10.88 6.62
N PHE A 877 -36.44 -11.13 7.83
CA PHE A 877 -37.80 -10.78 8.23
C PHE A 877 -37.80 -9.60 9.20
N PRO A 878 -38.94 -8.89 9.39
CA PRO A 878 -38.94 -7.56 10.00
C PRO A 878 -38.36 -7.49 11.42
N HIS A 879 -38.69 -8.47 12.27
CA HIS A 879 -38.17 -8.55 13.64
C HIS A 879 -36.65 -8.77 13.70
N ALA A 880 -36.01 -9.18 12.60
CA ALA A 880 -34.58 -9.39 12.50
C ALA A 880 -33.82 -8.19 11.89
N PHE A 881 -34.50 -7.18 11.35
CA PHE A 881 -33.85 -6.11 10.57
C PHE A 881 -32.82 -5.28 11.34
N MET A 882 -32.97 -5.12 12.67
CA MET A 882 -31.96 -4.42 13.48
C MET A 882 -30.58 -5.09 13.39
N TYR A 883 -30.53 -6.39 13.08
CA TYR A 883 -29.31 -7.20 13.05
C TYR A 883 -28.70 -7.37 11.65
N LEU A 884 -29.20 -6.63 10.65
CA LEU A 884 -28.62 -6.57 9.29
C LEU A 884 -27.25 -5.88 9.23
N ALA A 885 -26.85 -5.17 10.30
CA ALA A 885 -25.63 -4.35 10.34
C ALA A 885 -24.35 -5.14 10.02
N LEU A 886 -23.70 -4.81 8.92
CA LEU A 886 -22.41 -5.36 8.49
C LEU A 886 -21.24 -4.54 9.08
N PRO A 887 -20.36 -5.15 9.91
CA PRO A 887 -19.14 -4.51 10.39
C PRO A 887 -18.24 -3.92 9.28
N LEU A 888 -17.54 -2.84 9.59
CA LEU A 888 -16.76 -2.04 8.66
C LEU A 888 -15.24 -2.22 8.79
N SER A 889 -14.69 -2.63 9.94
CA SER A 889 -13.22 -2.73 10.08
C SER A 889 -12.63 -4.04 9.55
N VAL A 890 -13.47 -5.04 9.29
CA VAL A 890 -13.04 -6.38 8.87
C VAL A 890 -13.17 -6.55 7.35
N ASN A 891 -12.48 -7.56 6.80
CA ASN A 891 -12.61 -7.90 5.39
C ASN A 891 -14.08 -8.24 5.04
N GLY A 892 -14.53 -7.92 3.83
CA GLY A 892 -15.89 -8.26 3.37
C GLY A 892 -16.25 -9.74 3.53
N ARG A 893 -15.28 -10.66 3.36
CA ARG A 893 -15.46 -12.11 3.58
C ARG A 893 -15.68 -12.52 5.04
N VAL A 894 -15.37 -11.62 5.98
CA VAL A 894 -15.49 -11.79 7.44
C VAL A 894 -16.73 -11.06 7.97
N SER A 895 -17.05 -9.91 7.37
CA SER A 895 -18.12 -9.00 7.83
C SER A 895 -19.48 -9.68 7.92
N ASP A 896 -19.90 -10.39 6.88
CA ASP A 896 -21.21 -11.05 6.83
C ASP A 896 -21.32 -12.20 7.83
N ILE A 897 -20.21 -12.92 8.03
CA ILE A 897 -20.10 -14.00 9.02
C ILE A 897 -20.13 -13.46 10.46
N TRP A 898 -19.40 -12.37 10.78
CA TRP A 898 -19.48 -11.75 12.12
C TRP A 898 -20.87 -11.22 12.42
N ARG A 899 -21.51 -10.55 11.45
CA ARG A 899 -22.92 -10.17 11.56
C ARG A 899 -23.79 -11.38 11.89
N SER A 900 -23.56 -12.53 11.24
CA SER A 900 -24.38 -13.73 11.42
C SER A 900 -24.40 -14.26 12.85
N TYR A 901 -23.23 -14.39 13.48
CA TYR A 901 -23.13 -14.84 14.88
C TYR A 901 -23.77 -13.84 15.85
N ILE A 902 -23.56 -12.53 15.62
CA ILE A 902 -24.16 -11.48 16.45
C ILE A 902 -25.70 -11.50 16.32
N ALA A 903 -26.22 -11.62 15.11
CA ALA A 903 -27.67 -11.71 14.86
C ALA A 903 -28.27 -12.93 15.56
N ASP A 904 -27.63 -14.09 15.41
CA ASP A 904 -28.10 -15.36 16.00
C ASP A 904 -28.14 -15.32 17.54
N PHE A 905 -27.15 -14.68 18.17
CA PHE A 905 -27.16 -14.41 19.61
C PHE A 905 -28.45 -13.69 20.05
N PHE A 906 -28.89 -12.67 19.31
CA PHE A 906 -30.13 -11.97 19.63
C PHE A 906 -31.36 -12.78 19.25
N PHE A 907 -31.33 -13.56 18.16
CA PHE A 907 -32.44 -14.45 17.77
C PHE A 907 -32.80 -15.43 18.87
N HIS A 908 -31.81 -16.03 19.52
CA HIS A 908 -32.04 -16.94 20.65
C HIS A 908 -32.78 -16.28 21.82
N ARG A 909 -32.58 -14.97 22.03
CA ARG A 909 -33.19 -14.19 23.12
C ARG A 909 -34.58 -13.70 22.76
N THR A 910 -34.79 -13.32 21.50
CA THR A 910 -36.09 -12.84 21.00
C THR A 910 -37.01 -13.96 20.51
N GLY A 911 -36.54 -15.21 20.54
CA GLY A 911 -37.29 -16.38 20.05
C GLY A 911 -37.46 -16.39 18.53
N LEU A 912 -36.58 -15.73 17.78
CA LEU A 912 -36.49 -15.83 16.33
C LEU A 912 -35.67 -17.07 15.95
N SER A 913 -35.92 -17.60 14.76
CA SER A 913 -35.21 -18.78 14.24
C SER A 913 -34.46 -18.46 12.95
N LEU A 914 -33.25 -19.00 12.84
CA LEU A 914 -32.49 -19.12 11.60
C LEU A 914 -32.83 -20.46 10.93
N VAL A 915 -33.13 -20.41 9.63
CA VAL A 915 -33.39 -21.61 8.83
C VAL A 915 -32.43 -21.65 7.65
N PHE A 916 -31.78 -22.79 7.44
CA PHE A 916 -31.02 -23.08 6.23
C PHE A 916 -31.95 -23.79 5.24
N ALA A 917 -32.01 -23.28 4.02
CA ALA A 917 -32.85 -23.83 2.96
C ALA A 917 -31.99 -24.46 1.86
N LYS A 918 -32.64 -25.21 0.98
CA LYS A 918 -32.05 -25.70 -0.26
C LYS A 918 -31.36 -24.59 -1.09
N ALA A 919 -30.57 -25.01 -2.07
CA ALA A 919 -29.93 -24.06 -2.97
C ALA A 919 -30.94 -23.42 -3.92
N TYR A 920 -31.13 -22.10 -3.80
CA TYR A 920 -32.00 -21.31 -4.69
C TYR A 920 -31.22 -20.57 -5.78
N VAL A 921 -29.92 -20.40 -5.58
CA VAL A 921 -29.04 -19.70 -6.52
C VAL A 921 -27.86 -20.60 -6.96
N ASN A 922 -27.30 -20.29 -8.11
CA ASN A 922 -26.01 -20.76 -8.59
C ASN A 922 -24.99 -19.64 -8.43
N HIS A 923 -23.85 -19.94 -7.82
CA HIS A 923 -22.77 -18.97 -7.66
C HIS A 923 -21.81 -19.07 -8.85
N GLN A 924 -21.58 -17.96 -9.57
CA GLN A 924 -20.55 -17.85 -10.61
C GLN A 924 -19.47 -16.86 -10.18
N ARG A 925 -18.45 -17.33 -9.45
CA ARG A 925 -17.33 -16.45 -9.05
C ARG A 925 -16.50 -16.00 -10.24
N THR A 926 -16.18 -14.71 -10.28
CA THR A 926 -15.06 -14.16 -11.04
C THR A 926 -13.74 -14.80 -10.63
N ALA A 927 -12.75 -14.84 -11.52
CA ALA A 927 -11.47 -15.53 -11.31
C ALA A 927 -10.64 -14.93 -10.17
N HIS A 928 -10.93 -15.31 -8.92
CA HIS A 928 -10.13 -15.03 -7.73
C HIS A 928 -9.11 -16.15 -7.48
N THR A 929 -7.97 -15.83 -6.88
CA THR A 929 -7.04 -16.86 -6.40
C THR A 929 -7.53 -17.39 -5.06
N ILE A 930 -7.68 -18.71 -4.92
CA ILE A 930 -8.18 -19.35 -3.68
C ILE A 930 -7.32 -18.97 -2.45
N ILE A 931 -6.02 -18.72 -2.66
CA ILE A 931 -5.11 -18.22 -1.62
C ILE A 931 -5.44 -16.79 -1.15
N ALA A 932 -5.91 -15.90 -2.03
CA ALA A 932 -6.36 -14.59 -1.62
C ALA A 932 -7.62 -14.67 -0.76
N ASP A 933 -8.53 -15.60 -1.10
CA ASP A 933 -9.72 -15.87 -0.28
C ASP A 933 -9.33 -16.42 1.09
N PHE A 934 -8.38 -17.37 1.17
CA PHE A 934 -7.83 -17.88 2.43
C PHE A 934 -7.27 -16.76 3.31
N ASN A 935 -6.48 -15.83 2.73
CA ASN A 935 -5.94 -14.70 3.48
C ASN A 935 -7.04 -13.72 3.94
N GLY A 936 -8.06 -13.49 3.11
CA GLY A 936 -9.21 -12.65 3.46
C GLY A 936 -10.10 -13.26 4.55
N GLU A 937 -10.10 -14.59 4.68
CA GLU A 937 -10.90 -15.36 5.64
C GLU A 937 -10.13 -15.72 6.92
N PHE A 938 -8.86 -15.29 7.06
CA PHE A 938 -7.97 -15.74 8.14
C PHE A 938 -8.57 -15.55 9.55
N SER A 939 -9.25 -14.42 9.81
CA SER A 939 -9.91 -14.17 11.10
C SER A 939 -11.02 -15.17 11.42
N LEU A 940 -11.69 -15.76 10.41
CA LEU A 940 -12.71 -16.78 10.62
C LEU A 940 -12.09 -18.07 11.16
N TYR A 941 -10.93 -18.46 10.63
CA TYR A 941 -10.23 -19.67 11.05
C TYR A 941 -9.67 -19.55 12.47
N GLU A 942 -9.21 -18.36 12.81
CA GLU A 942 -8.57 -18.08 14.09
C GLU A 942 -9.58 -17.81 15.22
N LYS A 943 -10.66 -17.06 14.95
CA LYS A 943 -11.46 -16.41 16.01
C LYS A 943 -12.91 -16.93 16.16
N SER A 944 -13.44 -17.73 15.23
CA SER A 944 -14.87 -18.10 15.23
C SER A 944 -15.30 -18.91 16.46
N LEU A 945 -14.45 -19.84 16.93
CA LEU A 945 -14.78 -20.65 18.11
C LEU A 945 -14.92 -19.78 19.37
N GLN A 946 -13.98 -18.85 19.55
CA GLN A 946 -13.97 -17.92 20.69
C GLN A 946 -15.10 -16.91 20.60
N LEU A 947 -15.54 -16.55 19.40
CA LEU A 947 -16.75 -15.74 19.22
C LEU A 947 -17.99 -16.50 19.72
N VAL A 948 -18.12 -17.77 19.36
CA VAL A 948 -19.23 -18.62 19.83
C VAL A 948 -19.19 -18.80 21.34
N ASP A 949 -18.00 -19.03 21.92
CA ASP A 949 -17.83 -19.12 23.37
C ASP A 949 -18.18 -17.81 24.08
N LEU A 950 -17.77 -16.67 23.52
CA LEU A 950 -18.13 -15.35 24.04
C LEU A 950 -19.65 -15.16 24.05
N LEU A 951 -20.31 -15.39 22.92
CA LEU A 951 -21.74 -15.17 22.77
C LEU A 951 -22.56 -16.14 23.63
N SER A 952 -22.13 -17.40 23.73
CA SER A 952 -22.80 -18.41 24.56
C SER A 952 -22.77 -18.05 26.06
N ASN A 953 -21.72 -17.35 26.51
CA ASN A 953 -21.50 -17.04 27.93
C ASN A 953 -21.77 -15.58 28.30
N SER A 954 -22.21 -14.75 27.36
CA SER A 954 -22.43 -13.31 27.60
C SER A 954 -23.91 -12.95 27.70
N SER A 955 -24.19 -11.85 28.39
CA SER A 955 -25.50 -11.21 28.42
C SER A 955 -25.36 -9.78 27.88
N PHE A 956 -25.57 -9.61 26.59
CA PHE A 956 -25.68 -8.28 25.96
C PHE A 956 -27.15 -7.90 25.83
N ASP A 957 -27.49 -6.72 26.30
CA ASP A 957 -28.85 -6.18 26.23
C ASP A 957 -29.06 -5.37 24.95
N SER A 958 -27.97 -4.93 24.30
CA SER A 958 -28.03 -4.17 23.05
C SER A 958 -26.90 -4.51 22.07
N MET A 959 -27.13 -4.20 20.78
CA MET A 959 -26.10 -4.30 19.74
C MET A 959 -24.85 -3.47 20.08
N LYS A 960 -25.03 -2.31 20.73
CA LYS A 960 -23.92 -1.45 21.16
C LYS A 960 -23.03 -2.17 22.17
N GLU A 961 -23.61 -2.85 23.15
CA GLU A 961 -22.85 -3.63 24.15
C GLU A 961 -22.11 -4.81 23.52
N ALA A 962 -22.77 -5.52 22.61
CA ALA A 962 -22.14 -6.61 21.86
C ALA A 962 -20.91 -6.09 21.08
N TYR A 963 -21.05 -5.00 20.33
CA TYR A 963 -19.95 -4.40 19.57
C TYR A 963 -18.83 -3.86 20.46
N VAL A 964 -19.14 -3.24 21.60
CA VAL A 964 -18.12 -2.83 22.58
C VAL A 964 -17.35 -4.04 23.11
N SER A 965 -18.04 -5.13 23.44
CA SER A 965 -17.41 -6.36 23.91
C SER A 965 -16.50 -7.00 22.87
N LEU A 966 -16.91 -6.97 21.60
CA LEU A 966 -16.13 -7.44 20.46
C LEU A 966 -14.89 -6.58 20.21
N TYR A 967 -15.02 -5.24 20.29
CA TYR A 967 -13.89 -4.32 20.17
C TYR A 967 -12.86 -4.55 21.28
N GLN A 968 -13.31 -4.67 22.53
CA GLN A 968 -12.45 -4.94 23.68
C GLN A 968 -11.63 -6.23 23.54
N ARG A 969 -12.12 -7.19 22.75
CA ARG A 969 -11.54 -8.52 22.54
C ARG A 969 -10.89 -8.69 21.16
N ASP A 970 -10.64 -7.60 20.43
CA ASP A 970 -9.94 -7.62 19.15
C ASP A 970 -10.68 -8.38 18.02
N PHE A 971 -12.02 -8.40 18.03
CA PHE A 971 -12.80 -8.92 16.90
C PHE A 971 -13.05 -7.87 15.81
N ILE A 972 -13.16 -6.60 16.21
CA ILE A 972 -13.49 -5.43 15.39
C ILE A 972 -12.74 -4.18 15.90
N ASP A 973 -12.73 -3.09 15.13
CA ASP A 973 -12.04 -1.84 15.49
C ASP A 973 -12.98 -0.69 15.88
N ASP A 974 -12.41 0.45 16.25
CA ASP A 974 -13.11 1.63 16.75
C ASP A 974 -14.13 2.23 15.76
N LYS A 975 -13.87 2.07 14.46
CA LYS A 975 -14.82 2.45 13.39
C LYS A 975 -16.17 1.76 13.53
N ASP A 976 -16.18 0.49 13.95
CA ASP A 976 -17.40 -0.27 14.14
C ASP A 976 -18.26 0.24 15.30
N LEU A 977 -17.62 0.78 16.34
CA LEU A 977 -18.32 1.39 17.46
C LEU A 977 -19.07 2.65 17.02
N THR A 978 -18.43 3.47 16.19
CA THR A 978 -19.08 4.67 15.64
C THR A 978 -20.21 4.28 14.68
N PHE A 979 -19.99 3.25 13.86
CA PHE A 979 -20.97 2.73 12.92
C PHE A 979 -22.20 2.15 13.61
N ILE A 980 -22.04 1.28 14.61
CA ILE A 980 -23.19 0.64 15.24
C ILE A 980 -24.09 1.66 15.95
N ILE A 981 -23.50 2.72 16.50
CA ILE A 981 -24.25 3.82 17.11
C ILE A 981 -25.04 4.58 16.03
N ALA A 982 -24.42 4.90 14.90
CA ALA A 982 -25.11 5.53 13.76
C ALA A 982 -26.23 4.63 13.20
N TRP A 983 -25.99 3.33 13.08
CA TRP A 983 -26.95 2.32 12.65
C TRP A 983 -28.16 2.27 13.58
N THR A 984 -27.94 2.06 14.88
CA THR A 984 -29.02 1.95 15.87
C THR A 984 -29.85 3.24 15.92
N LYS A 985 -29.21 4.41 15.92
CA LYS A 985 -29.93 5.71 15.91
C LYS A 985 -30.79 5.86 14.65
N THR A 986 -30.24 5.54 13.48
CA THR A 986 -30.96 5.68 12.20
C THR A 986 -32.12 4.69 12.12
N PHE A 987 -31.89 3.43 12.51
CA PHE A 987 -32.91 2.39 12.55
C PHE A 987 -34.09 2.79 13.43
N LEU A 988 -33.82 3.16 14.70
CA LEU A 988 -34.87 3.52 15.66
C LEU A 988 -35.69 4.74 15.20
N TYR A 989 -35.03 5.74 14.60
CA TYR A 989 -35.72 6.91 14.06
C TYR A 989 -36.69 6.53 12.93
N ILE A 990 -36.27 5.64 12.04
CA ILE A 990 -37.10 5.19 10.91
C ILE A 990 -38.25 4.31 11.39
N THR A 991 -38.00 3.34 12.28
CA THR A 991 -39.05 2.43 12.74
C THR A 991 -40.10 3.13 13.60
N GLN A 992 -39.70 4.11 14.43
CA GLN A 992 -40.64 4.98 15.16
C GLN A 992 -41.55 5.76 14.22
N LYS A 993 -41.00 6.36 13.15
CA LYS A 993 -41.78 7.07 12.14
C LYS A 993 -42.72 6.16 11.36
N ASN A 994 -42.27 4.96 11.04
CA ASN A 994 -43.03 4.00 10.24
C ASN A 994 -44.07 3.21 11.04
N LYS A 995 -44.08 3.34 12.38
CA LYS A 995 -44.88 2.51 13.32
C LYS A 995 -44.62 1.01 13.10
N TYR A 996 -43.35 0.65 12.95
CA TYR A 996 -42.91 -0.74 12.80
C TYR A 996 -43.08 -1.57 14.07
#